data_AF-A0A0Q4ENV0-F1
#
_entry.id   AF-A0A0Q4ENV0-F1
#
_cell.length_a   1.000
_cell.length_b   1.000
_cell.length_c   1.000
_cell.angle_alpha   90.00
_cell.angle_beta   90.00
_cell.angle_gamma   90.00
#
_symmetry.space_group_name_H-M   'P 1'
#
loop_
_entity.id
_entity.type
_entity.pdbx_description
1 polymer ?
#
loop_
_entity_poly.entity_id
_entity_poly.type
_entity_poly.pdbx_seq_one_letter_code
_entity_poly.pdbx_strand_id
1 'polypeptide(L)'
;MKKHLLSLAVIALFYTESNACAWSDPDYEYFNLFTQSIIKDKSYLPFLHSYSTRFYTDFKPSQIPDENIDSWKRFFGNRFTYVETDYLVNKMSLNDLNALKKGNPTNALLTKAGPGFYQKYREAIDYLIEAKYLEPYMRINFVENADSFYYSGAQNDKNATSLDYNKTIAALTSLYNATQNLEIKQRYGYQLVRFNHYTRNYDAALKAFKTYVEPIRLKGAPYIMALDQLAGAQRGLGMNSDANWNFFQVFKDSRSRKESAFVSMKLSDTASFNNILKRTATDDEKNMAYFLLGYEDFNNPVPIMEKMYDINPDSEILKVMAVRSINELERSYLPIYYYSNDENSTIQVSNSTKNANADQAKPETAEVKKEELSFWQKIIRFFRNLFGGSKNKNSDGTKADQSEDELLDNPNRIPVFTRNNYYYDEKTRNFLDDLEKFTDKAKDKSKDEYWQIADAYLKFLKKDYEGSTEVLNDIKTTNPEYLEEIKRMKVLNDIVSQPKIDADYENHLMKDYADYFADQPEVKKDSTENEDYDYYGEVPSTKDFLKDVLANRYFLQGEDGKSFLMNNKLSDLQYNPNSALVKSVEDFYRKPDKTQFEQQIIAKNINDVGNIDAFFAVIYGDRAMRQADFEKARSHYAKAQNFSGIPRSEWNYDQKKTTPLQYAATAYNGFNNISDLVFGHNVWESYQSSPAESMEKEDYTDFPFIRPVMSKFELSDALVQLKKTGSGNGEKAAKANQLIGNLLYNTSILGYYRQLFVMDLDNTNGGKYDFQGTDKRNPYQYYYKNFLDRSYTEPDNFDLAIGYYKKALALSPDKEHKARILFQMASAEQGKYYQYEAKNPSKTDYSDPKWSEKNDAYQQQLDQIKNQKYRTYFAMLKSQYTDTETAKSLMGSCSYFGYFMK
;
A
#
# COMPACT_ATOMS: atom_id res chain seq x y z
N MET A 1 -5.15 -3.75 52.05
CA MET A 1 -4.80 -4.64 50.92
C MET A 1 -5.71 -4.54 49.69
N LYS A 2 -6.94 -3.98 49.76
CA LYS A 2 -7.82 -3.82 48.57
C LYS A 2 -7.61 -2.54 47.73
N LYS A 3 -6.85 -1.55 48.22
CA LYS A 3 -6.58 -0.29 47.49
C LYS A 3 -5.34 -0.29 46.59
N HIS A 4 -4.42 -1.26 46.75
CA HIS A 4 -3.21 -1.34 45.91
C HIS A 4 -3.35 -2.26 44.69
N LEU A 5 -4.36 -3.16 44.69
CA LEU A 5 -4.64 -4.04 43.55
C LEU A 5 -5.35 -3.31 42.40
N LEU A 6 -6.18 -2.30 42.70
CA LEU A 6 -6.84 -1.49 41.66
C LEU A 6 -5.84 -0.55 40.95
N SER A 7 -4.85 -0.03 41.68
CA SER A 7 -3.82 0.85 41.10
C SER A 7 -2.86 0.10 40.17
N LEU A 8 -2.55 -1.17 40.46
CA LEU A 8 -1.75 -2.03 39.59
C LEU A 8 -2.49 -2.45 38.31
N ALA A 9 -3.81 -2.67 38.39
CA ALA A 9 -4.62 -2.95 37.21
C ALA A 9 -4.78 -1.73 36.28
N VAL A 10 -4.85 -0.53 36.84
CA VAL A 10 -4.87 0.72 36.05
C VAL A 10 -3.50 1.03 35.45
N ILE A 11 -2.39 0.74 36.15
CA ILE A 11 -1.03 0.87 35.59
C ILE A 11 -0.79 -0.16 34.47
N ALA A 12 -1.31 -1.39 34.60
CA ALA A 12 -1.22 -2.40 33.54
C ALA A 12 -2.05 -2.04 32.28
N LEU A 13 -3.09 -1.23 32.41
CA LEU A 13 -3.85 -0.69 31.27
C LEU A 13 -3.11 0.46 30.53
N PHE A 14 -2.07 1.04 31.13
CA PHE A 14 -1.14 1.96 30.46
C PHE A 14 0.08 1.24 29.83
N TYR A 15 0.16 -0.09 29.94
CA TYR A 15 1.15 -0.95 29.28
C TYR A 15 0.63 -1.59 27.98
N THR A 16 -0.52 -1.14 27.46
CA THR A 16 -0.87 -1.44 26.08
C THR A 16 -0.06 -0.49 25.20
N GLU A 17 0.92 -1.03 24.47
CA GLU A 17 1.54 -0.32 23.37
C GLU A 17 0.45 0.13 22.40
N SER A 18 0.04 1.39 22.51
CA SER A 18 -0.73 2.04 21.46
C SER A 18 0.26 2.47 20.40
N ASN A 19 0.68 1.50 19.58
CA ASN A 19 1.27 1.82 18.29
C ASN A 19 0.20 2.59 17.51
N ALA A 20 0.54 3.80 17.08
CA ALA A 20 -0.35 4.59 16.25
C ALA A 20 -0.65 3.77 14.99
N CYS A 21 -1.87 3.25 14.86
CA CYS A 21 -2.30 2.55 13.67
C CYS A 21 -2.41 3.58 12.54
N ALA A 22 -1.39 3.67 11.70
CA ALA A 22 -1.64 4.09 10.32
C ALA A 22 -2.60 3.04 9.72
N TRP A 23 -3.67 3.50 9.09
CA TRP A 23 -4.56 2.61 8.34
C TRP A 23 -3.76 2.04 7.17
N SER A 24 -3.40 0.76 7.27
CA SER A 24 -2.73 0.00 6.22
C SER A 24 -3.52 -1.29 6.02
N ASP A 25 -3.76 -1.63 4.76
CA ASP A 25 -4.44 -2.86 4.38
C ASP A 25 -3.39 -3.87 3.87
N PRO A 26 -3.15 -4.97 4.60
CA PRO A 26 -2.11 -5.94 4.26
C PRO A 26 -2.34 -6.62 2.90
N ASP A 27 -3.56 -6.65 2.36
CA ASP A 27 -3.84 -7.23 1.04
C ASP A 27 -3.42 -6.33 -0.12
N TYR A 28 -3.07 -5.06 0.15
CA TYR A 28 -2.59 -4.09 -0.85
C TYR A 28 -1.06 -3.89 -0.81
N GLU A 29 -0.33 -4.62 0.03
CA GLU A 29 1.11 -4.37 0.31
C GLU A 29 2.07 -5.33 -0.42
N TYR A 30 1.57 -6.15 -1.34
CA TYR A 30 2.38 -7.10 -2.10
C TYR A 30 1.86 -7.26 -3.54
N PHE A 31 2.71 -7.78 -4.43
CA PHE A 31 2.28 -8.16 -5.77
C PHE A 31 1.69 -9.57 -5.76
N ASN A 32 0.40 -9.67 -6.07
CA ASN A 32 -0.28 -10.94 -6.30
C ASN A 32 -0.05 -11.36 -7.76
N LEU A 33 0.90 -12.27 -7.99
CA LEU A 33 1.24 -12.73 -9.34
C LEU A 33 0.62 -14.10 -9.66
N PHE A 34 0.37 -14.93 -8.64
CA PHE A 34 -0.29 -16.23 -8.77
C PHE A 34 -1.79 -16.13 -8.52
N THR A 35 -2.62 -16.39 -9.54
CA THR A 35 -4.07 -16.22 -9.40
C THR A 35 -4.66 -17.18 -8.36
N GLN A 36 -5.09 -16.63 -7.22
CA GLN A 36 -5.69 -17.44 -6.16
C GLN A 36 -6.97 -18.16 -6.59
N SER A 37 -7.77 -17.49 -7.43
CA SER A 37 -9.07 -17.98 -7.90
C SER A 37 -8.99 -19.07 -8.97
N ILE A 38 -7.78 -19.53 -9.34
CA ILE A 38 -7.52 -20.53 -10.39
C ILE A 38 -8.04 -21.94 -10.03
N ILE A 39 -8.43 -22.15 -8.77
CA ILE A 39 -9.09 -23.38 -8.30
C ILE A 39 -10.37 -23.67 -9.11
N LYS A 40 -10.65 -24.95 -9.37
CA LYS A 40 -11.78 -25.40 -10.20
C LYS A 40 -13.13 -25.27 -9.49
N ASP A 41 -13.20 -25.62 -8.21
CA ASP A 41 -14.45 -25.47 -7.43
C ASP A 41 -14.55 -24.07 -6.83
N LYS A 42 -15.32 -23.22 -7.52
CA LYS A 42 -15.54 -21.82 -7.14
C LYS A 42 -16.27 -21.66 -5.80
N SER A 43 -16.90 -22.71 -5.25
CA SER A 43 -17.52 -22.62 -3.93
C SER A 43 -16.52 -22.41 -2.79
N TYR A 44 -15.21 -22.60 -3.03
CA TYR A 44 -14.16 -22.31 -2.07
C TYR A 44 -13.50 -20.93 -2.21
N LEU A 45 -13.93 -20.08 -3.15
CA LEU A 45 -13.36 -18.72 -3.28
C LEU A 45 -13.35 -17.90 -1.97
N PRO A 46 -14.37 -17.97 -1.08
CA PRO A 46 -14.32 -17.24 0.20
C PRO A 46 -13.20 -17.71 1.14
N PHE A 47 -12.69 -18.91 0.90
CA PHE A 47 -11.63 -19.53 1.71
C PHE A 47 -10.24 -19.34 1.09
N LEU A 48 -10.08 -18.49 0.08
CA LEU A 48 -8.77 -18.01 -0.36
C LEU A 48 -8.15 -17.08 0.70
N HIS A 49 -6.86 -16.78 0.56
CA HIS A 49 -6.11 -16.07 1.60
C HIS A 49 -6.39 -14.56 1.54
N SER A 50 -6.67 -13.98 2.71
CA SER A 50 -6.87 -12.55 2.94
C SER A 50 -6.49 -12.23 4.40
N TYR A 51 -5.83 -11.10 4.62
CA TYR A 51 -5.59 -10.55 5.96
C TYR A 51 -6.54 -9.40 6.29
N SER A 52 -7.18 -8.78 5.30
CA SER A 52 -8.11 -7.65 5.49
C SER A 52 -9.46 -8.09 6.02
N THR A 53 -9.93 -9.27 5.58
CA THR A 53 -11.22 -9.82 5.95
C THR A 53 -11.10 -11.28 6.37
N ARG A 54 -12.06 -11.77 7.16
CA ARG A 54 -12.09 -13.19 7.60
C ARG A 54 -12.18 -14.18 6.44
N PHE A 55 -12.90 -13.79 5.40
CA PHE A 55 -13.07 -14.52 4.16
C PHE A 55 -12.61 -13.62 3.03
N TYR A 56 -11.93 -14.20 2.03
CA TYR A 56 -11.55 -13.47 0.83
C TYR A 56 -12.80 -12.96 0.11
N THR A 57 -12.83 -11.71 -0.32
CA THR A 57 -14.02 -11.08 -0.93
C THR A 57 -13.82 -10.57 -2.36
N ASP A 58 -12.60 -10.58 -2.89
CA ASP A 58 -12.33 -10.11 -4.26
C ASP A 58 -12.66 -11.20 -5.30
N PHE A 59 -13.95 -11.51 -5.40
CA PHE A 59 -14.54 -12.36 -6.41
C PHE A 59 -16.00 -11.97 -6.68
N LYS A 60 -16.54 -12.34 -7.84
CA LYS A 60 -17.95 -12.09 -8.14
C LYS A 60 -18.85 -13.09 -7.43
N PRO A 61 -19.89 -12.66 -6.70
CA PRO A 61 -20.87 -13.59 -6.12
C PRO A 61 -21.49 -14.56 -7.14
N SER A 62 -21.62 -14.14 -8.41
CA SER A 62 -22.13 -14.99 -9.50
C SER A 62 -21.24 -16.19 -9.86
N GLN A 63 -19.97 -16.19 -9.46
CA GLN A 63 -19.07 -17.35 -9.59
C GLN A 63 -19.46 -18.48 -8.62
N ILE A 64 -20.25 -18.19 -7.59
CA ILE A 64 -20.76 -19.17 -6.62
C ILE A 64 -22.29 -19.25 -6.75
N PRO A 65 -22.82 -19.99 -7.75
CA PRO A 65 -24.26 -20.11 -7.92
C PRO A 65 -24.90 -20.83 -6.72
N ASP A 66 -26.01 -20.28 -6.22
CA ASP A 66 -26.81 -20.84 -5.14
C ASP A 66 -27.54 -22.10 -5.62
N GLU A 67 -27.25 -23.23 -4.98
CA GLU A 67 -27.91 -24.52 -5.24
C GLU A 67 -29.43 -24.47 -5.07
N ASN A 68 -29.96 -23.57 -4.23
CA ASN A 68 -31.40 -23.37 -4.10
C ASN A 68 -32.01 -22.77 -5.37
N ILE A 69 -31.34 -21.82 -6.01
CA ILE A 69 -31.77 -21.22 -7.28
C ILE A 69 -31.67 -22.24 -8.42
N ASP A 70 -30.59 -23.03 -8.47
CA ASP A 70 -30.49 -24.13 -9.45
C ASP A 70 -31.56 -25.21 -9.24
N SER A 71 -31.97 -25.49 -7.99
CA SER A 71 -33.10 -26.38 -7.71
C SER A 71 -34.40 -25.81 -8.26
N TRP A 72 -34.68 -24.52 -8.03
CA TRP A 72 -35.87 -23.86 -8.57
C TRP A 72 -35.88 -23.80 -10.10
N LYS A 73 -34.74 -23.51 -10.73
CA LYS A 73 -34.61 -23.48 -12.19
C LYS A 73 -34.97 -24.84 -12.80
N ARG A 74 -34.45 -25.92 -12.22
CA ARG A 74 -34.79 -27.30 -12.62
C ARG A 74 -36.26 -27.61 -12.35
N PHE A 75 -36.79 -27.21 -11.20
CA PHE A 75 -38.21 -27.40 -10.85
C PHE A 75 -39.15 -26.74 -11.89
N PHE A 76 -38.81 -25.55 -12.38
CA PHE A 76 -39.56 -24.86 -13.43
C PHE A 76 -39.29 -25.38 -14.85
N GLY A 77 -38.52 -26.47 -14.99
CA GLY A 77 -38.22 -27.12 -16.27
C GLY A 77 -37.20 -26.37 -17.12
N ASN A 78 -36.24 -25.66 -16.50
CA ASN A 78 -35.21 -24.85 -17.15
C ASN A 78 -35.74 -23.76 -18.10
N ARG A 79 -36.99 -23.32 -17.89
CA ARG A 79 -37.62 -22.26 -18.69
C ARG A 79 -36.98 -20.89 -18.50
N PHE A 80 -36.46 -20.64 -17.30
CA PHE A 80 -35.83 -19.37 -16.92
C PHE A 80 -34.31 -19.52 -16.88
N THR A 81 -33.60 -18.42 -17.14
CA THR A 81 -32.16 -18.33 -16.85
C THR A 81 -31.91 -18.36 -15.33
N TYR A 82 -30.65 -18.49 -14.91
CA TYR A 82 -30.31 -18.42 -13.49
C TYR A 82 -30.70 -17.06 -12.90
N VAL A 83 -30.36 -15.96 -13.58
CA VAL A 83 -30.70 -14.58 -13.17
C VAL A 83 -32.21 -14.37 -13.07
N GLU A 84 -32.98 -14.87 -14.04
CA GLU A 84 -34.44 -14.80 -14.00
C GLU A 84 -35.03 -15.63 -12.85
N THR A 85 -34.46 -16.79 -12.56
CA THR A 85 -34.89 -17.64 -11.45
C THR A 85 -34.56 -17.00 -10.10
N ASP A 86 -33.37 -16.44 -9.94
CA ASP A 86 -32.97 -15.68 -8.76
C ASP A 86 -33.93 -14.50 -8.54
N TYR A 87 -34.23 -13.74 -9.60
CA TYR A 87 -35.21 -12.66 -9.51
C TYR A 87 -36.58 -13.17 -9.07
N LEU A 88 -37.09 -14.26 -9.65
CA LEU A 88 -38.38 -14.87 -9.27
C LEU A 88 -38.43 -15.31 -7.80
N VAL A 89 -37.35 -15.88 -7.29
CA VAL A 89 -37.30 -16.49 -5.95
C VAL A 89 -36.95 -15.48 -4.87
N ASN A 90 -35.91 -14.66 -5.11
CA ASN A 90 -35.32 -13.77 -4.11
C ASN A 90 -35.81 -12.31 -4.24
N LYS A 91 -36.17 -11.83 -5.43
CA LYS A 91 -36.48 -10.38 -5.64
C LYS A 91 -37.94 -10.08 -5.98
N MET A 92 -38.72 -11.06 -6.45
CA MET A 92 -40.11 -10.88 -6.86
C MET A 92 -41.00 -10.45 -5.69
N SER A 93 -41.86 -9.45 -5.93
CA SER A 93 -42.74 -8.92 -4.88
C SER A 93 -43.90 -9.88 -4.56
N LEU A 94 -44.37 -9.83 -3.30
CA LEU A 94 -45.56 -10.56 -2.87
C LEU A 94 -46.81 -10.17 -3.70
N ASN A 95 -46.90 -8.91 -4.13
CA ASN A 95 -48.01 -8.42 -4.94
C ASN A 95 -48.02 -9.05 -6.34
N ASP A 96 -46.86 -9.16 -6.99
CA ASP A 96 -46.73 -9.75 -8.32
C ASP A 96 -47.07 -11.26 -8.31
N LEU A 97 -46.60 -11.99 -7.29
CA LEU A 97 -46.94 -13.41 -7.13
C LEU A 97 -48.45 -13.63 -6.90
N ASN A 98 -49.08 -12.75 -6.11
CA ASN A 98 -50.54 -12.79 -5.92
C ASN A 98 -51.31 -12.41 -7.18
N ALA A 99 -50.81 -11.47 -7.98
CA ALA A 99 -51.41 -11.10 -9.26
C ALA A 99 -51.36 -12.27 -10.26
N LEU A 100 -50.24 -13.00 -10.31
CA LEU A 100 -50.11 -14.25 -11.06
C LEU A 100 -51.13 -15.29 -10.62
N LYS A 101 -51.28 -15.52 -9.31
CA LYS A 101 -52.27 -16.46 -8.74
C LYS A 101 -53.71 -16.10 -9.12
N LYS A 102 -54.02 -14.80 -9.23
CA LYS A 102 -55.33 -14.28 -9.67
C LYS A 102 -55.52 -14.32 -11.20
N GLY A 103 -54.50 -14.70 -11.97
CA GLY A 103 -54.54 -14.77 -13.43
C GLY A 103 -54.23 -13.45 -14.14
N ASN A 104 -53.78 -12.41 -13.43
CA ASN A 104 -53.51 -11.08 -13.97
C ASN A 104 -52.05 -10.63 -13.72
N PRO A 105 -51.02 -11.37 -14.19
CA PRO A 105 -49.64 -10.98 -13.96
C PRO A 105 -49.29 -9.68 -14.72
N THR A 106 -48.70 -8.72 -14.02
CA THR A 106 -48.23 -7.44 -14.60
C THR A 106 -46.71 -7.40 -14.77
N ASN A 107 -45.97 -8.20 -14.01
CA ASN A 107 -44.51 -8.28 -14.11
C ASN A 107 -44.07 -8.97 -15.41
N ALA A 108 -43.10 -8.39 -16.12
CA ALA A 108 -42.63 -8.86 -17.42
C ALA A 108 -42.17 -10.32 -17.42
N LEU A 109 -41.47 -10.78 -16.36
CA LEU A 109 -41.01 -12.17 -16.25
C LEU A 109 -42.19 -13.14 -16.09
N LEU A 110 -43.21 -12.75 -15.32
CA LEU A 110 -44.41 -13.57 -15.09
C LEU A 110 -45.30 -13.62 -16.33
N THR A 111 -45.38 -12.52 -17.10
CA THR A 111 -46.04 -12.50 -18.41
C THR A 111 -45.31 -13.39 -19.41
N LYS A 112 -43.97 -13.36 -19.44
CA LYS A 112 -43.12 -14.25 -20.25
C LYS A 112 -43.34 -15.73 -19.91
N ALA A 113 -43.68 -16.05 -18.66
CA ALA A 113 -43.96 -17.43 -18.25
C ALA A 113 -45.17 -18.05 -18.98
N GLY A 114 -46.07 -17.22 -19.51
CA GLY A 114 -47.21 -17.61 -20.33
C GLY A 114 -48.44 -18.10 -19.55
N PRO A 115 -49.60 -18.22 -20.23
CA PRO A 115 -50.83 -18.69 -19.61
C PRO A 115 -50.67 -20.14 -19.11
N GLY A 116 -51.28 -20.47 -17.97
CA GLY A 116 -51.20 -21.81 -17.38
C GLY A 116 -50.01 -22.05 -16.46
N PHE A 117 -49.08 -21.09 -16.32
CA PHE A 117 -47.87 -21.25 -15.50
C PHE A 117 -48.20 -21.53 -14.02
N TYR A 118 -49.11 -20.74 -13.43
CA TYR A 118 -49.58 -20.97 -12.06
C TYR A 118 -50.30 -22.33 -11.92
N GLN A 119 -51.15 -22.71 -12.87
CA GLN A 119 -51.88 -23.98 -12.81
C GLN A 119 -50.92 -25.17 -12.81
N LYS A 120 -49.84 -25.10 -13.59
CA LYS A 120 -48.80 -26.13 -13.66
C LYS A 120 -47.92 -26.17 -12.41
N TYR A 121 -47.53 -25.02 -11.87
CA TYR A 121 -46.59 -24.91 -10.74
C TYR A 121 -47.26 -24.38 -9.46
N ARG A 122 -48.53 -24.74 -9.24
CA ARG A 122 -49.38 -24.16 -8.18
C ARG A 122 -48.75 -24.22 -6.80
N GLU A 123 -48.33 -25.41 -6.38
CA GLU A 123 -47.74 -25.61 -5.05
C GLU A 123 -46.45 -24.79 -4.86
N ALA A 124 -45.65 -24.63 -5.92
CA ALA A 124 -44.43 -23.82 -5.88
C ALA A 124 -44.72 -22.32 -5.74
N ILE A 125 -45.67 -21.79 -6.51
CA ILE A 125 -46.04 -20.38 -6.42
C ILE A 125 -46.70 -20.08 -5.07
N ASP A 126 -47.56 -20.97 -4.59
CA ASP A 126 -48.16 -20.85 -3.26
C ASP A 126 -47.10 -20.86 -2.14
N TYR A 127 -46.09 -21.73 -2.26
CA TYR A 127 -44.94 -21.71 -1.34
C TYR A 127 -44.14 -20.39 -1.43
N LEU A 128 -43.86 -19.88 -2.63
CA LEU A 128 -43.13 -18.62 -2.76
C LEU A 128 -43.91 -17.44 -2.15
N ILE A 129 -45.24 -17.41 -2.32
CA ILE A 129 -46.11 -16.42 -1.66
C ILE A 129 -45.95 -16.49 -0.14
N GLU A 130 -46.04 -17.69 0.44
CA GLU A 130 -45.87 -17.88 1.89
C GLU A 130 -44.46 -17.50 2.35
N ALA A 131 -43.43 -17.93 1.61
CA ALA A 131 -42.04 -17.58 1.92
C ALA A 131 -41.79 -16.07 1.88
N LYS A 132 -42.38 -15.35 0.91
CA LYS A 132 -42.33 -13.88 0.82
C LYS A 132 -43.12 -13.18 1.93
N TYR A 133 -44.20 -13.79 2.40
CA TYR A 133 -44.91 -13.28 3.59
C TYR A 133 -44.06 -13.40 4.86
N LEU A 134 -43.34 -14.51 5.03
CA LEU A 134 -42.48 -14.76 6.19
C LEU A 134 -41.17 -13.97 6.15
N GLU A 135 -40.61 -13.71 4.97
CA GLU A 135 -39.27 -13.14 4.75
C GLU A 135 -38.92 -11.93 5.64
N PRO A 136 -39.77 -10.90 5.81
CA PRO A 136 -39.47 -9.75 6.67
C PRO A 136 -39.30 -10.10 8.16
N TYR A 137 -39.86 -11.23 8.59
CA TYR A 137 -39.84 -11.69 9.98
C TYR A 137 -38.76 -12.73 10.24
N MET A 138 -38.21 -13.39 9.21
CA MET A 138 -37.29 -14.51 9.40
C MET A 138 -35.85 -14.06 9.75
N ARG A 139 -35.72 -13.41 10.91
CA ARG A 139 -34.49 -13.00 11.60
C ARG A 139 -34.56 -13.39 13.08
N ILE A 140 -33.42 -13.69 13.69
CA ILE A 140 -33.32 -13.97 15.13
C ILE A 140 -33.48 -12.65 15.91
N ASN A 141 -34.21 -12.68 17.03
CA ASN A 141 -34.29 -11.51 17.91
C ASN A 141 -32.90 -11.18 18.50
N PHE A 142 -32.44 -9.93 18.29
CA PHE A 142 -31.23 -9.40 18.92
C PHE A 142 -31.44 -9.31 20.44
N VAL A 143 -30.47 -9.79 21.21
CA VAL A 143 -30.48 -9.68 22.68
C VAL A 143 -29.20 -8.97 23.06
N GLU A 144 -29.36 -7.79 23.65
CA GLU A 144 -28.28 -6.93 24.09
C GLU A 144 -27.42 -7.63 25.15
N ASN A 145 -26.11 -7.45 25.06
CA ASN A 145 -25.10 -7.95 25.98
C ASN A 145 -24.05 -6.85 26.26
N ALA A 146 -23.10 -7.12 27.17
CA ALA A 146 -22.10 -6.13 27.59
C ALA A 146 -21.22 -5.58 26.45
N ASP A 147 -21.11 -6.29 25.32
CA ASP A 147 -20.33 -5.91 24.15
C ASP A 147 -21.18 -5.26 23.03
N SER A 148 -22.49 -5.07 23.26
CA SER A 148 -23.43 -4.54 22.28
C SER A 148 -23.24 -3.05 21.95
N PHE A 149 -22.32 -2.37 22.64
CA PHE A 149 -21.96 -0.97 22.38
C PHE A 149 -21.44 -0.74 20.95
N TYR A 150 -20.83 -1.75 20.31
CA TYR A 150 -20.27 -1.67 18.96
C TYR A 150 -21.23 -2.11 17.85
N TYR A 151 -22.40 -2.65 18.20
CA TYR A 151 -23.39 -3.16 17.24
C TYR A 151 -24.78 -2.61 17.58
N SER A 152 -25.15 -1.47 16.99
CA SER A 152 -26.53 -1.00 17.01
C SER A 152 -27.32 -1.62 15.85
N GLY A 153 -28.25 -2.51 16.15
CA GLY A 153 -29.23 -2.95 15.16
C GLY A 153 -30.11 -1.78 14.74
N ALA A 154 -30.54 -1.75 13.47
CA ALA A 154 -31.50 -0.74 12.99
C ALA A 154 -32.78 -0.79 13.84
N GLN A 155 -33.22 0.35 14.40
CA GLN A 155 -34.31 0.44 15.39
C GLN A 155 -35.70 -0.04 14.92
N ASN A 156 -35.85 -0.48 13.66
CA ASN A 156 -37.15 -0.85 13.05
C ASN A 156 -37.22 -2.27 12.44
N ASP A 157 -36.25 -3.14 12.69
CA ASP A 157 -36.23 -4.48 12.09
C ASP A 157 -37.24 -5.44 12.73
N LYS A 158 -38.12 -6.04 11.91
CA LYS A 158 -39.03 -7.13 12.30
C LYS A 158 -38.24 -8.44 12.52
N ASN A 159 -38.68 -9.27 13.46
CA ASN A 159 -38.07 -10.59 13.71
C ASN A 159 -39.13 -11.67 13.95
N ALA A 160 -38.70 -12.93 14.12
CA ALA A 160 -39.61 -14.08 14.09
C ALA A 160 -40.60 -14.07 15.27
N THR A 161 -40.24 -13.43 16.39
CA THR A 161 -41.10 -13.31 17.57
C THR A 161 -42.24 -12.29 17.39
N SER A 162 -42.21 -11.49 16.31
CA SER A 162 -43.31 -10.58 15.96
C SER A 162 -44.50 -11.28 15.31
N LEU A 163 -44.38 -12.56 14.96
CA LEU A 163 -45.48 -13.39 14.47
C LEU A 163 -46.14 -14.17 15.61
N ASP A 164 -47.45 -14.41 15.49
CA ASP A 164 -48.19 -15.27 16.43
C ASP A 164 -47.73 -16.73 16.24
N TYR A 165 -46.93 -17.21 17.18
CA TYR A 165 -46.28 -18.52 17.08
C TYR A 165 -47.26 -19.66 16.79
N ASN A 166 -48.37 -19.74 17.54
CA ASN A 166 -49.33 -20.84 17.41
C ASN A 166 -50.04 -20.78 16.06
N LYS A 167 -50.45 -19.58 15.62
CA LYS A 167 -51.10 -19.40 14.31
C LYS A 167 -50.15 -19.73 13.16
N THR A 168 -48.90 -19.27 13.22
CA THR A 168 -47.91 -19.52 12.17
C THR A 168 -47.54 -21.00 12.08
N ILE A 169 -47.32 -21.69 13.21
CA ILE A 169 -47.06 -23.14 13.22
C ILE A 169 -48.26 -23.91 12.66
N ALA A 170 -49.49 -23.56 13.06
CA ALA A 170 -50.69 -24.22 12.56
C ALA A 170 -50.86 -24.02 11.04
N ALA A 171 -50.65 -22.80 10.55
CA ALA A 171 -50.70 -22.47 9.12
C ALA A 171 -49.67 -23.26 8.31
N LEU A 172 -48.40 -23.23 8.72
CA LEU A 172 -47.32 -23.96 8.04
C LEU A 172 -47.52 -25.48 8.06
N THR A 173 -48.02 -26.03 9.17
CA THR A 173 -48.34 -27.46 9.27
C THR A 173 -49.49 -27.84 8.33
N SER A 174 -50.53 -27.00 8.23
CA SER A 174 -51.63 -27.21 7.29
C SER A 174 -51.15 -27.21 5.83
N LEU A 175 -50.32 -26.22 5.46
CA LEU A 175 -49.73 -26.12 4.12
C LEU A 175 -48.84 -27.32 3.80
N TYR A 176 -48.02 -27.77 4.76
CA TYR A 176 -47.20 -28.98 4.63
C TYR A 176 -48.05 -30.22 4.34
N ASN A 177 -49.14 -30.42 5.09
CA ASN A 177 -50.02 -31.59 4.95
C ASN A 177 -50.78 -31.57 3.62
N ALA A 178 -51.20 -30.39 3.16
CA ALA A 178 -51.90 -30.22 1.89
C ALA A 178 -51.00 -30.46 0.67
N THR A 179 -49.70 -30.18 0.79
CA THR A 179 -48.73 -30.27 -0.32
C THR A 179 -48.43 -31.72 -0.70
N GLN A 180 -48.49 -32.03 -1.99
CA GLN A 180 -48.20 -33.36 -2.54
C GLN A 180 -46.78 -33.47 -3.13
N ASN A 181 -46.28 -32.41 -3.78
CA ASN A 181 -44.93 -32.41 -4.34
C ASN A 181 -43.88 -32.48 -3.24
N LEU A 182 -43.01 -33.49 -3.27
CA LEU A 182 -42.03 -33.75 -2.21
C LEU A 182 -41.00 -32.63 -2.04
N GLU A 183 -40.56 -31.97 -3.12
CA GLU A 183 -39.61 -30.85 -3.02
C GLU A 183 -40.26 -29.64 -2.34
N ILE A 184 -41.50 -29.30 -2.72
CA ILE A 184 -42.24 -28.19 -2.10
C ILE A 184 -42.61 -28.53 -0.65
N LYS A 185 -42.99 -29.77 -0.39
CA LYS A 185 -43.30 -30.27 0.96
C LYS A 185 -42.08 -30.13 1.88
N GLN A 186 -40.89 -30.47 1.39
CA GLN A 186 -39.65 -30.30 2.15
C GLN A 186 -39.33 -28.82 2.43
N ARG A 187 -39.68 -27.91 1.52
CA ARG A 187 -39.53 -26.47 1.75
C ARG A 187 -40.43 -25.94 2.86
N TYR A 188 -41.67 -26.42 2.97
CA TYR A 188 -42.51 -26.14 4.15
C TYR A 188 -41.92 -26.75 5.43
N GLY A 189 -41.36 -27.97 5.35
CA GLY A 189 -40.61 -28.57 6.45
C GLY A 189 -39.45 -27.68 6.92
N TYR A 190 -38.68 -27.12 5.98
CA TYR A 190 -37.64 -26.12 6.26
C TYR A 190 -38.19 -24.88 6.97
N GLN A 191 -39.31 -24.29 6.51
CA GLN A 191 -39.90 -23.13 7.17
C GLN A 191 -40.34 -23.43 8.61
N LEU A 192 -40.89 -24.62 8.87
CA LEU A 192 -41.22 -25.07 10.23
C LEU A 192 -39.98 -25.16 11.12
N VAL A 193 -38.87 -25.73 10.63
CA VAL A 193 -37.60 -25.80 11.38
C VAL A 193 -37.04 -24.40 11.64
N ARG A 194 -36.94 -23.56 10.59
CA ARG A 194 -36.43 -22.19 10.67
C ARG A 194 -37.22 -21.32 11.64
N PHE A 195 -38.56 -21.36 11.57
CA PHE A 195 -39.41 -20.54 12.43
C PHE A 195 -39.28 -20.94 13.91
N ASN A 196 -39.25 -22.24 14.20
CA ASN A 196 -38.99 -22.74 15.56
C ASN A 196 -37.59 -22.33 16.06
N HIS A 197 -36.56 -22.44 15.21
CA HIS A 197 -35.21 -22.02 15.55
C HIS A 197 -35.14 -20.51 15.85
N TYR A 198 -35.67 -19.66 14.97
CA TYR A 198 -35.56 -18.20 15.12
C TYR A 198 -36.44 -17.62 16.23
N THR A 199 -37.49 -18.34 16.64
CA THR A 199 -38.25 -18.06 17.87
C THR A 199 -37.64 -18.68 19.13
N ARG A 200 -36.44 -19.29 19.01
CA ARG A 200 -35.68 -19.97 20.08
C ARG A 200 -36.39 -21.16 20.72
N ASN A 201 -37.40 -21.72 20.05
CA ASN A 201 -38.06 -22.96 20.44
C ASN A 201 -37.23 -24.16 19.94
N TYR A 202 -36.02 -24.32 20.48
CA TYR A 202 -35.02 -25.24 19.92
C TYR A 202 -35.46 -26.71 19.92
N ASP A 203 -36.06 -27.21 21.01
CA ASP A 203 -36.61 -28.58 21.04
C ASP A 203 -37.68 -28.81 19.97
N ALA A 204 -38.53 -27.80 19.73
CA ALA A 204 -39.54 -27.85 18.69
C ALA A 204 -38.91 -27.86 17.28
N ALA A 205 -37.80 -27.15 17.07
CA ALA A 205 -37.06 -27.19 15.81
C ALA A 205 -36.46 -28.58 15.53
N LEU A 206 -35.86 -29.23 16.54
CA LEU A 206 -35.36 -30.61 16.44
C LEU A 206 -36.50 -31.58 16.10
N LYS A 207 -37.64 -31.47 16.78
CA LYS A 207 -38.84 -32.29 16.51
C LYS A 207 -39.38 -32.03 15.12
N ALA A 208 -39.44 -30.77 14.68
CA ALA A 208 -39.91 -30.39 13.36
C ALA A 208 -39.04 -31.00 12.25
N PHE A 209 -37.72 -31.02 12.42
CA PHE A 209 -36.81 -31.62 11.44
C PHE A 209 -37.08 -33.14 11.28
N LYS A 210 -37.13 -33.86 12.41
CA LYS A 210 -37.43 -35.31 12.43
C LYS A 210 -38.82 -35.66 11.88
N THR A 211 -39.78 -34.76 12.04
CA THR A 211 -41.18 -35.01 11.63
C THR A 211 -41.43 -34.63 10.17
N TYR A 212 -40.90 -33.49 9.73
CA TYR A 212 -41.29 -32.83 8.48
C TYR A 212 -40.19 -32.76 7.42
N VAL A 213 -38.93 -33.06 7.75
CA VAL A 213 -37.82 -32.97 6.79
C VAL A 213 -37.19 -34.33 6.54
N GLU A 214 -36.80 -35.03 7.61
CA GLU A 214 -36.09 -36.32 7.55
C GLU A 214 -36.88 -37.43 6.80
N PRO A 215 -38.21 -37.62 7.02
CA PRO A 215 -38.96 -38.69 6.36
C PRO A 215 -39.13 -38.52 4.85
N ILE A 216 -38.92 -37.31 4.31
CA ILE A 216 -39.04 -37.02 2.87
C ILE A 216 -37.89 -37.67 2.07
N ARG A 217 -36.74 -37.94 2.72
CA ARG A 217 -35.55 -38.61 2.13
C ARG A 217 -34.95 -37.91 0.90
N LEU A 218 -35.33 -36.67 0.62
CA LEU A 218 -34.66 -35.81 -0.35
C LEU A 218 -33.49 -35.07 0.34
N LYS A 219 -32.34 -35.00 -0.32
CA LYS A 219 -31.12 -34.33 0.18
C LYS A 219 -30.75 -33.09 -0.65
N GLY A 220 -31.75 -32.41 -1.23
CA GLY A 220 -31.54 -31.20 -2.04
C GLY A 220 -31.34 -29.94 -1.20
N ALA A 221 -31.29 -28.77 -1.85
CA ALA A 221 -31.07 -27.48 -1.18
C ALA A 221 -32.00 -27.22 0.04
N PRO A 222 -33.32 -27.51 0.00
CA PRO A 222 -34.19 -27.33 1.17
C PRO A 222 -33.79 -28.19 2.38
N TYR A 223 -33.26 -29.39 2.15
CA TYR A 223 -32.73 -30.24 3.22
C TYR A 223 -31.50 -29.62 3.87
N ILE A 224 -30.55 -29.13 3.07
CA ILE A 224 -29.33 -28.47 3.55
C ILE A 224 -29.68 -27.23 4.36
N MET A 225 -30.61 -26.41 3.86
CA MET A 225 -31.13 -25.24 4.58
C MET A 225 -31.79 -25.63 5.90
N ALA A 226 -32.57 -26.72 5.94
CA ALA A 226 -33.16 -27.21 7.20
C ALA A 226 -32.12 -27.78 8.17
N LEU A 227 -31.06 -28.42 7.65
CA LEU A 227 -29.96 -28.98 8.44
C LEU A 227 -29.15 -27.86 9.11
N ASP A 228 -28.92 -26.75 8.40
CA ASP A 228 -28.30 -25.52 8.92
C ASP A 228 -29.09 -24.95 10.11
N GLN A 229 -30.42 -24.88 9.98
CA GLN A 229 -31.29 -24.42 11.07
C GLN A 229 -31.37 -25.42 12.24
N LEU A 230 -31.36 -26.73 11.95
CA LEU A 230 -31.27 -27.77 12.98
C LEU A 230 -29.97 -27.64 13.78
N ALA A 231 -28.83 -27.44 13.11
CA ALA A 231 -27.54 -27.27 13.75
C ALA A 231 -27.51 -26.01 14.65
N GLY A 232 -28.13 -24.91 14.20
CA GLY A 232 -28.33 -23.72 15.02
C GLY A 232 -29.17 -23.99 16.28
N ALA A 233 -30.27 -24.73 16.16
CA ALA A 233 -31.10 -25.10 17.31
C ALA A 233 -30.37 -26.04 18.27
N GLN A 234 -29.61 -27.02 17.76
CA GLN A 234 -28.76 -27.90 18.57
C GLN A 234 -27.71 -27.10 19.35
N ARG A 235 -27.12 -26.08 18.72
CA ARG A 235 -26.21 -25.15 19.41
C ARG A 235 -26.92 -24.44 20.55
N GLY A 236 -28.13 -23.93 20.31
CA GLY A 236 -28.96 -23.29 21.33
C GLY A 236 -29.27 -24.18 22.54
N LEU A 237 -29.32 -25.50 22.35
CA LEU A 237 -29.52 -26.51 23.41
C LEU A 237 -28.21 -26.98 24.07
N GLY A 238 -27.05 -26.45 23.66
CA GLY A 238 -25.75 -26.91 24.16
C GLY A 238 -25.28 -28.26 23.59
N MET A 239 -25.94 -28.79 22.55
CA MET A 239 -25.56 -30.03 21.86
C MET A 239 -24.39 -29.78 20.88
N ASN A 240 -23.28 -29.27 21.39
CA ASN A 240 -22.17 -28.72 20.59
C ASN A 240 -21.57 -29.73 19.59
N SER A 241 -21.37 -30.99 19.99
CA SER A 241 -20.81 -32.01 19.11
C SER A 241 -21.72 -32.32 17.90
N ASP A 242 -23.02 -32.39 18.11
CA ASP A 242 -23.98 -32.66 17.02
C ASP A 242 -24.22 -31.43 16.16
N ALA A 243 -24.24 -30.24 16.77
CA ALA A 243 -24.29 -28.98 16.03
C ALA A 243 -23.09 -28.84 15.09
N ASN A 244 -21.87 -29.06 15.59
CA ASN A 244 -20.65 -29.00 14.77
C ASN A 244 -20.67 -30.01 13.63
N TRP A 245 -21.12 -31.24 13.90
CA TRP A 245 -21.26 -32.26 12.86
C TRP A 245 -22.26 -31.87 11.77
N ASN A 246 -23.41 -31.31 12.14
CA ASN A 246 -24.41 -30.90 11.15
C ASN A 246 -23.99 -29.65 10.38
N PHE A 247 -23.33 -28.67 11.02
CA PHE A 247 -22.72 -27.55 10.29
C PHE A 247 -21.59 -28.02 9.36
N PHE A 248 -20.79 -29.01 9.76
CA PHE A 248 -19.79 -29.62 8.88
C PHE A 248 -20.43 -30.25 7.64
N GLN A 249 -21.55 -30.96 7.80
CA GLN A 249 -22.30 -31.50 6.67
C GLN A 249 -22.87 -30.38 5.77
N VAL A 250 -23.36 -29.28 6.34
CA VAL A 250 -23.77 -28.09 5.55
C VAL A 250 -22.58 -27.48 4.80
N PHE A 251 -21.42 -27.33 5.45
CA PHE A 251 -20.19 -26.84 4.83
C PHE A 251 -19.75 -27.73 3.66
N LYS A 252 -19.86 -29.06 3.79
CA LYS A 252 -19.55 -30.01 2.73
C LYS A 252 -20.53 -29.90 1.56
N ASP A 253 -21.82 -29.96 1.84
CA ASP A 253 -22.86 -30.18 0.83
C ASP A 253 -23.40 -28.89 0.19
N SER A 254 -23.14 -27.72 0.78
CA SER A 254 -23.58 -26.42 0.27
C SER A 254 -22.51 -25.73 -0.57
N ARG A 255 -22.91 -24.95 -1.58
CA ARG A 255 -22.03 -23.97 -2.24
C ARG A 255 -22.21 -22.58 -1.62
N SER A 256 -23.46 -22.14 -1.43
CA SER A 256 -23.78 -20.78 -0.97
C SER A 256 -23.71 -20.55 0.54
N ARG A 257 -23.63 -21.62 1.37
CA ARG A 257 -23.66 -21.53 2.85
C ARG A 257 -22.36 -21.94 3.53
N LYS A 258 -21.28 -22.16 2.78
CA LYS A 258 -20.00 -22.62 3.37
C LYS A 258 -19.48 -21.65 4.41
N GLU A 259 -19.45 -20.34 4.12
CA GLU A 259 -19.01 -19.30 5.06
C GLU A 259 -19.85 -19.29 6.34
N SER A 260 -21.18 -19.24 6.22
CA SER A 260 -22.06 -19.20 7.39
C SER A 260 -21.96 -20.48 8.23
N ALA A 261 -21.82 -21.63 7.59
CA ALA A 261 -21.60 -22.90 8.27
C ALA A 261 -20.24 -22.92 9.00
N PHE A 262 -19.19 -22.44 8.34
CA PHE A 262 -17.85 -22.31 8.93
C PHE A 262 -17.85 -21.47 10.21
N VAL A 263 -18.40 -20.25 10.14
CA VAL A 263 -18.53 -19.36 11.31
C VAL A 263 -19.33 -20.04 12.44
N SER A 264 -20.35 -20.83 12.10
CA SER A 264 -21.24 -21.47 13.07
C SER A 264 -20.66 -22.72 13.74
N MET A 265 -19.66 -23.38 13.14
CA MET A 265 -19.01 -24.56 13.71
C MET A 265 -18.24 -24.28 15.02
N LYS A 266 -17.89 -23.02 15.34
CA LYS A 266 -17.20 -22.60 16.59
C LYS A 266 -16.13 -23.62 17.06
N LEU A 267 -15.19 -23.95 16.17
CA LEU A 267 -14.12 -24.92 16.44
C LEU A 267 -13.04 -24.26 17.30
N SER A 268 -13.25 -24.18 18.61
CA SER A 268 -12.33 -23.50 19.55
C SER A 268 -11.36 -24.43 20.26
N ASP A 269 -11.43 -25.75 20.03
CA ASP A 269 -10.62 -26.73 20.75
C ASP A 269 -10.38 -28.03 19.94
N THR A 270 -9.30 -28.74 20.29
CA THR A 270 -8.88 -29.98 19.63
C THR A 270 -9.89 -31.13 19.80
N ALA A 271 -10.68 -31.15 20.87
CA ALA A 271 -11.66 -32.23 21.10
C ALA A 271 -12.87 -32.11 20.14
N SER A 272 -13.31 -30.88 19.89
CA SER A 272 -14.34 -30.55 18.89
C SER A 272 -13.90 -30.97 17.49
N PHE A 273 -12.63 -30.71 17.14
CA PHE A 273 -12.05 -31.18 15.87
C PHE A 273 -11.99 -32.71 15.77
N ASN A 274 -11.43 -33.38 16.78
CA ASN A 274 -11.33 -34.84 16.83
C ASN A 274 -12.69 -35.53 16.75
N ASN A 275 -13.77 -34.88 17.21
CA ASN A 275 -15.11 -35.40 17.08
C ASN A 275 -15.60 -35.44 15.62
N ILE A 276 -15.36 -34.38 14.85
CA ILE A 276 -15.68 -34.33 13.42
C ILE A 276 -14.88 -35.43 12.69
N LEU A 277 -13.56 -35.47 12.90
CA LEU A 277 -12.68 -36.44 12.24
C LEU A 277 -13.05 -37.90 12.54
N LYS A 278 -13.54 -38.20 13.75
CA LYS A 278 -14.03 -39.55 14.09
C LYS A 278 -15.33 -39.94 13.37
N ARG A 279 -16.13 -38.96 12.95
CA ARG A 279 -17.43 -39.17 12.29
C ARG A 279 -17.32 -39.19 10.77
N THR A 280 -16.22 -38.71 10.19
CA THR A 280 -15.99 -38.74 8.74
C THR A 280 -15.89 -40.17 8.23
N ALA A 281 -16.57 -40.47 7.13
CA ALA A 281 -16.61 -41.79 6.50
C ALA A 281 -15.91 -41.81 5.13
N THR A 282 -15.95 -40.71 4.37
CA THR A 282 -15.32 -40.62 3.04
C THR A 282 -13.99 -39.88 3.08
N ASP A 283 -13.16 -40.09 2.06
CA ASP A 283 -11.88 -39.39 1.93
C ASP A 283 -12.07 -37.87 1.73
N ASP A 284 -13.13 -37.46 1.02
CA ASP A 284 -13.52 -36.05 0.90
C ASP A 284 -13.88 -35.44 2.26
N GLU A 285 -14.63 -36.16 3.10
CA GLU A 285 -14.97 -35.69 4.45
C GLU A 285 -13.73 -35.57 5.33
N LYS A 286 -12.80 -36.53 5.26
CA LYS A 286 -11.53 -36.45 6.01
C LYS A 286 -10.69 -35.25 5.56
N ASN A 287 -10.58 -35.01 4.25
CA ASN A 287 -9.84 -33.88 3.70
C ASN A 287 -10.45 -32.53 4.10
N MET A 288 -11.78 -32.41 4.04
CA MET A 288 -12.46 -31.21 4.53
C MET A 288 -12.24 -31.00 6.03
N ALA A 289 -12.25 -32.06 6.84
CA ALA A 289 -11.91 -31.92 8.25
C ALA A 289 -10.48 -31.39 8.41
N TYR A 290 -9.47 -32.01 7.80
CA TYR A 290 -8.09 -31.50 7.88
C TYR A 290 -7.93 -30.08 7.37
N PHE A 291 -8.68 -29.67 6.34
CA PHE A 291 -8.74 -28.28 5.90
C PHE A 291 -9.22 -27.35 7.02
N LEU A 292 -10.30 -27.68 7.73
CA LEU A 292 -10.80 -26.87 8.85
C LEU A 292 -9.77 -26.72 9.97
N LEU A 293 -8.94 -27.75 10.20
CA LEU A 293 -7.83 -27.67 11.15
C LEU A 293 -6.71 -26.75 10.64
N GLY A 294 -6.32 -26.91 9.38
CA GLY A 294 -5.26 -26.11 8.76
C GLY A 294 -5.66 -24.65 8.54
N TYR A 295 -6.96 -24.35 8.44
CA TYR A 295 -7.46 -22.99 8.18
C TYR A 295 -7.28 -22.03 9.38
N GLU A 296 -7.30 -22.54 10.61
CA GLU A 296 -7.20 -21.71 11.82
C GLU A 296 -5.76 -21.66 12.41
N ASP A 297 -4.89 -22.62 12.07
CA ASP A 297 -3.50 -22.74 12.58
C ASP A 297 -2.44 -22.45 11.47
N PHE A 298 -2.17 -21.16 11.18
CA PHE A 298 -1.35 -20.75 10.01
C PHE A 298 0.16 -20.55 10.27
N ASN A 299 0.81 -21.32 11.15
CA ASN A 299 2.28 -21.22 11.32
C ASN A 299 3.09 -21.95 10.22
N ASN A 300 2.62 -23.11 9.75
CA ASN A 300 3.17 -23.84 8.59
C ASN A 300 2.09 -24.80 8.05
N PRO A 301 1.55 -24.59 6.83
CA PRO A 301 0.46 -25.40 6.29
C PRO A 301 0.91 -26.78 5.78
N VAL A 302 2.19 -26.96 5.47
CA VAL A 302 2.70 -28.17 4.79
C VAL A 302 2.40 -29.47 5.55
N PRO A 303 2.59 -29.59 6.88
CA PRO A 303 2.28 -30.83 7.60
C PRO A 303 0.81 -31.25 7.56
N ILE A 304 -0.13 -30.31 7.41
CA ILE A 304 -1.55 -30.62 7.23
C ILE A 304 -1.83 -31.00 5.77
N MET A 305 -1.22 -30.29 4.81
CA MET A 305 -1.31 -30.64 3.39
C MET A 305 -0.79 -32.05 3.11
N GLU A 306 0.28 -32.48 3.78
CA GLU A 306 0.80 -33.85 3.75
C GLU A 306 -0.24 -34.90 4.11
N LYS A 307 -0.98 -34.67 5.21
CA LYS A 307 -2.07 -35.57 5.62
C LYS A 307 -3.21 -35.60 4.61
N MET A 308 -3.54 -34.45 4.03
CA MET A 308 -4.60 -34.33 3.03
C MET A 308 -4.22 -35.01 1.70
N TYR A 309 -2.95 -34.91 1.33
CA TYR A 309 -2.38 -35.56 0.16
C TYR A 309 -2.42 -37.09 0.26
N ASP A 310 -2.08 -37.64 1.43
CA ASP A 310 -2.14 -39.09 1.69
C ASP A 310 -3.56 -39.66 1.60
N ILE A 311 -4.58 -38.83 1.82
CA ILE A 311 -5.99 -39.20 1.70
C ILE A 311 -6.46 -39.11 0.26
N ASN A 312 -6.34 -37.93 -0.37
CA ASN A 312 -6.73 -37.72 -1.76
C ASN A 312 -5.89 -36.58 -2.39
N PRO A 313 -4.90 -36.90 -3.24
CA PRO A 313 -4.03 -35.90 -3.87
C PRO A 313 -4.73 -35.04 -4.93
N ASP A 314 -5.87 -35.48 -5.45
CA ASP A 314 -6.68 -34.75 -6.44
C ASP A 314 -7.73 -33.83 -5.79
N SER A 315 -7.78 -33.78 -4.45
CA SER A 315 -8.79 -33.04 -3.71
C SER A 315 -8.69 -31.54 -3.94
N GLU A 316 -9.82 -30.91 -4.28
CA GLU A 316 -9.83 -29.48 -4.59
C GLU A 316 -9.52 -28.61 -3.36
N ILE A 317 -9.96 -29.02 -2.17
CA ILE A 317 -9.71 -28.30 -0.92
C ILE A 317 -8.23 -28.34 -0.50
N LEU A 318 -7.46 -29.33 -0.99
CA LEU A 318 -6.00 -29.35 -0.84
C LEU A 318 -5.33 -28.26 -1.70
N LYS A 319 -5.84 -28.01 -2.91
CA LYS A 319 -5.38 -26.91 -3.77
C LYS A 319 -5.70 -25.55 -3.16
N VAL A 320 -6.83 -25.42 -2.44
CA VAL A 320 -7.14 -24.22 -1.65
C VAL A 320 -6.06 -23.96 -0.59
N MET A 321 -5.60 -24.99 0.14
CA MET A 321 -4.48 -24.82 1.08
C MET A 321 -3.18 -24.44 0.36
N ALA A 322 -2.88 -25.07 -0.77
CA ALA A 322 -1.68 -24.77 -1.55
C ALA A 322 -1.67 -23.32 -2.05
N VAL A 323 -2.77 -22.84 -2.61
CA VAL A 323 -2.84 -21.47 -3.14
C VAL A 323 -2.78 -20.41 -2.06
N ARG A 324 -3.40 -20.66 -0.90
CA ARG A 324 -3.23 -19.80 0.28
C ARG A 324 -1.77 -19.74 0.73
N SER A 325 -1.09 -20.89 0.70
CA SER A 325 0.33 -21.00 1.08
C SER A 325 1.24 -20.26 0.10
N ILE A 326 0.95 -20.34 -1.20
CA ILE A 326 1.65 -19.56 -2.23
C ILE A 326 1.45 -18.06 -1.98
N ASN A 327 0.22 -17.62 -1.75
CA ASN A 327 -0.07 -16.21 -1.51
C ASN A 327 0.63 -15.65 -0.25
N GLU A 328 0.71 -16.45 0.81
CA GLU A 328 1.50 -16.12 2.01
C GLU A 328 2.99 -15.92 1.68
N LEU A 329 3.55 -16.77 0.82
CA LEU A 329 4.91 -16.60 0.33
C LEU A 329 5.05 -15.34 -0.53
N GLU A 330 4.10 -15.02 -1.42
CA GLU A 330 4.14 -13.79 -2.22
C GLU A 330 4.29 -12.54 -1.35
N ARG A 331 3.58 -12.46 -0.23
CA ARG A 331 3.68 -11.34 0.72
C ARG A 331 5.10 -11.15 1.26
N SER A 332 5.82 -12.24 1.45
CA SER A 332 7.21 -12.22 1.95
C SER A 332 8.25 -11.97 0.87
N TYR A 333 7.98 -12.39 -0.37
CA TYR A 333 8.96 -12.38 -1.47
C TYR A 333 8.75 -11.25 -2.48
N LEU A 334 7.55 -10.70 -2.57
CA LEU A 334 7.13 -9.75 -3.61
C LEU A 334 6.47 -8.49 -2.99
N PRO A 335 7.14 -7.78 -2.07
CA PRO A 335 6.59 -6.54 -1.51
C PRO A 335 6.48 -5.46 -2.58
N ILE A 336 5.52 -4.54 -2.44
CA ILE A 336 5.41 -3.38 -3.35
C ILE A 336 6.40 -2.26 -3.04
N TYR A 337 7.04 -2.32 -1.87
CA TYR A 337 8.03 -1.36 -1.40
C TYR A 337 9.30 -2.07 -0.92
N TYR A 338 10.44 -1.63 -1.44
CA TYR A 338 11.76 -2.07 -1.02
C TYR A 338 12.43 -0.94 -0.23
N TYR A 339 12.41 -1.05 1.10
CA TYR A 339 13.02 -0.05 1.98
C TYR A 339 14.55 -0.17 2.01
N SER A 340 15.25 0.96 2.02
CA SER A 340 16.69 0.99 2.27
C SER A 340 16.97 0.89 3.77
N ASN A 341 17.96 0.09 4.16
CA ASN A 341 18.35 -0.11 5.56
C ASN A 341 19.14 1.08 6.17
N ASP A 342 18.92 2.30 5.69
CA ASP A 342 19.72 3.48 6.07
C ASP A 342 19.25 4.18 7.35
N GLU A 343 18.26 3.63 8.05
CA GLU A 343 17.96 4.02 9.42
C GLU A 343 18.39 2.90 10.36
N ASN A 344 19.06 3.28 11.45
CA ASN A 344 19.25 2.44 12.62
C ASN A 344 17.87 2.02 13.17
N SER A 345 17.18 1.09 12.51
CA SER A 345 16.29 0.19 13.21
C SER A 345 17.21 -0.62 14.09
N THR A 346 17.11 -0.38 15.39
CA THR A 346 17.52 -1.32 16.42
C THR A 346 17.06 -2.71 16.00
N ILE A 347 17.98 -3.48 15.41
CA ILE A 347 17.87 -4.92 15.38
C ILE A 347 17.84 -5.30 16.86
N GLN A 348 16.65 -5.48 17.41
CA GLN A 348 16.49 -6.35 18.55
C GLN A 348 16.88 -7.73 18.05
N VAL A 349 18.18 -8.00 18.09
CA VAL A 349 18.64 -9.35 18.32
C VAL A 349 18.05 -9.68 19.67
N SER A 350 16.87 -10.29 19.67
CA SER A 350 16.41 -11.06 20.80
C SER A 350 17.49 -12.10 21.02
N ASN A 351 18.43 -11.75 21.90
CA ASN A 351 19.25 -12.71 22.60
C ASN A 351 18.23 -13.56 23.36
N SER A 352 17.81 -14.65 22.71
CA SER A 352 17.11 -15.73 23.36
C SER A 352 18.04 -16.22 24.46
N THR A 353 17.80 -15.70 25.66
CA THR A 353 18.41 -16.14 26.88
C THR A 353 18.13 -17.64 26.95
N LYS A 354 19.20 -18.43 26.81
CA LYS A 354 19.20 -19.85 27.10
C LYS A 354 18.73 -20.06 28.54
N ASN A 355 17.44 -20.31 28.73
CA ASN A 355 16.97 -21.05 29.90
C ASN A 355 17.04 -22.53 29.55
N ALA A 356 18.25 -23.06 29.65
CA ALA A 356 18.48 -24.49 29.71
C ALA A 356 18.03 -24.99 31.10
N ASN A 357 16.82 -25.53 31.18
CA ASN A 357 16.57 -26.64 32.08
C ASN A 357 16.71 -27.92 31.27
N ALA A 358 17.82 -28.60 31.51
CA ALA A 358 18.13 -29.90 30.94
C ALA A 358 17.23 -30.96 31.57
N ASP A 359 16.52 -31.71 30.73
CA ASP A 359 16.31 -33.12 30.97
C ASP A 359 16.71 -33.89 29.71
N GLN A 360 17.64 -34.82 29.92
CA GLN A 360 18.34 -35.56 28.89
C GLN A 360 17.47 -36.69 28.32
N ALA A 361 17.35 -36.73 27.00
CA ALA A 361 17.22 -38.00 26.27
C ALA A 361 17.84 -37.84 24.87
N LYS A 362 18.98 -38.51 24.65
CA LYS A 362 19.54 -38.77 23.31
C LYS A 362 18.57 -39.65 22.51
N PRO A 363 18.50 -39.48 21.18
CA PRO A 363 19.19 -40.44 20.32
C PRO A 363 19.88 -39.85 19.08
N GLU A 364 21.06 -40.43 18.83
CA GLU A 364 21.74 -40.78 17.57
C GLU A 364 21.48 -39.98 16.28
N THR A 365 22.58 -39.37 15.83
CA THR A 365 22.86 -38.79 14.52
C THR A 365 22.86 -39.83 13.40
N ALA A 366 22.06 -39.60 12.36
CA ALA A 366 22.31 -40.09 11.01
C ALA A 366 22.86 -38.94 10.15
N GLU A 367 24.05 -39.13 9.59
CA GLU A 367 24.80 -38.16 8.78
C GLU A 367 24.09 -37.81 7.47
N VAL A 368 23.86 -36.51 7.24
CA VAL A 368 23.48 -35.95 5.94
C VAL A 368 24.76 -35.71 5.13
N LYS A 369 24.91 -36.41 4.00
CA LYS A 369 25.96 -36.16 3.01
C LYS A 369 25.82 -34.74 2.46
N LYS A 370 26.84 -33.91 2.70
CA LYS A 370 27.05 -32.64 1.99
C LYS A 370 27.32 -32.94 0.52
N GLU A 371 26.58 -32.31 -0.38
CA GLU A 371 27.00 -32.20 -1.78
C GLU A 371 28.32 -31.41 -1.83
N GLU A 372 29.39 -32.08 -2.21
CA GLU A 372 30.66 -31.42 -2.48
C GLU A 372 30.59 -30.73 -3.85
N LEU A 373 30.94 -29.44 -3.86
CA LEU A 373 31.20 -28.65 -5.07
C LEU A 373 32.00 -29.47 -6.10
N SER A 374 31.54 -29.42 -7.36
CA SER A 374 32.18 -30.07 -8.50
C SER A 374 33.66 -29.68 -8.59
N PHE A 375 34.52 -30.62 -9.01
CA PHE A 375 35.95 -30.40 -9.23
C PHE A 375 36.21 -29.19 -10.14
N TRP A 376 35.33 -28.92 -11.10
CA TRP A 376 35.37 -27.73 -11.96
C TRP A 376 35.04 -26.43 -11.23
N GLN A 377 34.08 -26.44 -10.29
CA GLN A 377 33.75 -25.28 -9.45
C GLN A 377 34.89 -24.94 -8.47
N LYS A 378 35.60 -25.96 -7.96
CA LYS A 378 36.80 -25.78 -7.14
C LYS A 378 37.96 -25.20 -7.97
N ILE A 379 38.13 -25.65 -9.22
CA ILE A 379 39.15 -25.12 -10.16
C ILE A 379 38.85 -23.67 -10.54
N ILE A 380 37.62 -23.32 -10.90
CA ILE A 380 37.23 -21.94 -11.25
C ILE A 380 37.46 -21.00 -10.07
N ARG A 381 37.08 -21.39 -8.84
CA ARG A 381 37.35 -20.60 -7.64
C ARG A 381 38.85 -20.47 -7.33
N PHE A 382 39.64 -21.53 -7.58
CA PHE A 382 41.09 -21.47 -7.41
C PHE A 382 41.73 -20.48 -8.38
N PHE A 383 41.39 -20.51 -9.67
CA PHE A 383 41.92 -19.55 -10.66
C PHE A 383 41.43 -18.12 -10.43
N ARG A 384 40.16 -17.93 -10.00
CA ARG A 384 39.58 -16.62 -9.68
C ARG A 384 40.26 -15.97 -8.46
N ASN A 385 40.68 -16.76 -7.47
CA ASN A 385 41.44 -16.29 -6.31
C ASN A 385 42.95 -16.15 -6.56
N LEU A 386 43.53 -16.92 -7.49
CA LEU A 386 44.96 -16.88 -7.79
C LEU A 386 45.35 -15.74 -8.76
N PHE A 387 44.41 -15.30 -9.61
CA PHE A 387 44.66 -14.25 -10.62
C PHE A 387 43.76 -13.00 -10.48
N GLY A 388 42.72 -13.04 -9.65
CA GLY A 388 41.88 -11.89 -9.33
C GLY A 388 42.47 -11.06 -8.20
N GLY A 389 43.38 -10.13 -8.53
CA GLY A 389 43.96 -9.21 -7.56
C GLY A 389 42.90 -8.44 -6.76
N SER A 390 43.08 -8.40 -5.45
CA SER A 390 42.23 -7.66 -4.51
C SER A 390 42.15 -6.17 -4.88
N LYS A 391 41.00 -5.72 -5.38
CA LYS A 391 40.62 -4.31 -5.34
C LYS A 391 39.53 -4.13 -4.30
N ASN A 392 39.86 -3.39 -3.24
CA ASN A 392 38.91 -2.74 -2.36
C ASN A 392 37.85 -2.02 -3.21
N LYS A 393 36.59 -2.45 -3.14
CA LYS A 393 35.46 -1.74 -3.77
C LYS A 393 35.09 -0.52 -2.92
N ASN A 394 35.88 0.53 -3.09
CA ASN A 394 35.47 1.93 -3.00
C ASN A 394 36.12 2.61 -4.21
N SER A 395 35.51 2.48 -5.38
CA SER A 395 35.88 3.26 -6.55
C SER A 395 34.68 3.44 -7.47
N ASP A 396 34.44 4.70 -7.81
CA ASP A 396 33.60 5.20 -8.91
C ASP A 396 34.00 4.57 -10.26
N GLY A 397 33.66 3.30 -10.47
CA GLY A 397 33.56 2.73 -11.80
C GLY A 397 32.22 3.12 -12.41
N THR A 398 32.21 3.59 -13.65
CA THR A 398 30.98 3.87 -14.40
C THR A 398 30.08 2.64 -14.40
N LYS A 399 28.87 2.75 -13.83
CA LYS A 399 27.85 1.68 -13.81
C LYS A 399 27.58 1.07 -15.21
N ALA A 400 27.90 1.80 -16.28
CA ALA A 400 27.67 1.44 -17.68
C ALA A 400 28.44 0.21 -18.20
N ASP A 401 29.54 -0.20 -17.55
CA ASP A 401 30.43 -1.30 -18.04
C ASP A 401 30.26 -2.63 -17.28
N GLN A 402 29.16 -2.81 -16.55
CA GLN A 402 28.91 -4.03 -15.78
C GLN A 402 28.64 -5.24 -16.69
N SER A 403 29.25 -6.38 -16.34
CA SER A 403 28.95 -7.66 -16.99
C SER A 403 27.56 -8.20 -16.60
N GLU A 404 26.99 -9.09 -17.40
CA GLU A 404 25.71 -9.73 -17.07
C GLU A 404 25.75 -10.48 -15.74
N ASP A 405 26.85 -11.20 -15.45
CA ASP A 405 27.06 -11.89 -14.17
C ASP A 405 27.04 -10.89 -12.99
N GLU A 406 27.65 -9.71 -13.14
CA GLU A 406 27.63 -8.68 -12.10
C GLU A 406 26.24 -8.07 -11.89
N LEU A 407 25.41 -8.00 -12.93
CA LEU A 407 24.04 -7.54 -12.84
C LEU A 407 23.13 -8.60 -12.21
N LEU A 408 23.30 -9.88 -12.54
CA LEU A 408 22.57 -11.01 -11.95
C LEU A 408 22.85 -11.15 -10.44
N ASP A 409 24.13 -11.10 -10.06
CA ASP A 409 24.58 -11.28 -8.68
C ASP A 409 24.47 -9.98 -7.84
N ASN A 410 23.89 -8.92 -8.40
CA ASN A 410 23.79 -7.64 -7.70
C ASN A 410 22.87 -7.77 -6.46
N PRO A 411 23.32 -7.38 -5.25
CA PRO A 411 22.52 -7.51 -4.03
C PRO A 411 21.25 -6.65 -4.04
N ASN A 412 21.18 -5.63 -4.90
CA ASN A 412 20.03 -4.75 -5.05
C ASN A 412 19.14 -5.15 -6.24
N ARG A 413 19.32 -6.35 -6.82
CA ARG A 413 18.46 -6.89 -7.89
C ARG A 413 17.16 -7.43 -7.29
N ILE A 414 16.04 -6.81 -7.66
CA ILE A 414 14.72 -7.26 -7.22
C ILE A 414 14.15 -8.37 -8.13
N PRO A 415 13.27 -9.25 -7.60
CA PRO A 415 12.81 -9.33 -6.21
C PRO A 415 13.89 -9.87 -5.25
N VAL A 416 13.92 -9.32 -4.03
CA VAL A 416 14.80 -9.77 -2.92
C VAL A 416 13.95 -10.41 -1.83
N PHE A 417 14.44 -11.49 -1.21
CA PHE A 417 13.81 -12.05 -0.02
C PHE A 417 14.19 -11.20 1.20
N THR A 418 13.22 -10.51 1.78
CA THR A 418 13.39 -9.83 3.08
C THR A 418 12.59 -10.60 4.12
N ARG A 419 13.28 -11.25 5.06
CA ARG A 419 12.62 -11.83 6.24
C ARG A 419 11.89 -10.68 6.97
N ASN A 420 10.56 -10.77 7.03
CA ASN A 420 9.59 -9.74 7.42
C ASN A 420 10.13 -8.57 8.26
N ASN A 421 10.01 -7.34 7.74
CA ASN A 421 10.20 -6.07 8.47
C ASN A 421 8.85 -5.42 8.86
N TYR A 422 7.73 -6.13 8.71
CA TYR A 422 6.40 -5.58 8.92
C TYR A 422 5.76 -6.03 10.24
N TYR A 423 5.09 -5.09 10.89
CA TYR A 423 4.58 -5.13 12.27
C TYR A 423 3.55 -6.21 12.59
N TYR A 424 3.05 -6.96 11.59
CA TYR A 424 1.90 -7.85 11.78
C TYR A 424 2.25 -9.32 12.06
N ASP A 425 3.46 -9.81 11.76
CA ASP A 425 3.86 -11.13 12.27
C ASP A 425 5.38 -11.41 12.24
N GLU A 426 5.98 -11.56 13.42
CA GLU A 426 7.33 -12.12 13.59
C GLU A 426 7.38 -13.64 13.31
N LYS A 427 6.23 -14.31 13.11
CA LYS A 427 6.12 -15.77 13.05
C LYS A 427 6.00 -16.37 11.65
N THR A 428 5.95 -15.59 10.57
CA THR A 428 5.91 -16.15 9.22
C THR A 428 7.18 -16.93 8.92
N ARG A 429 7.08 -18.25 9.04
CA ARG A 429 8.16 -19.18 8.76
C ARG A 429 8.27 -19.30 7.24
N ASN A 430 9.45 -19.02 6.69
CA ASN A 430 9.72 -19.34 5.30
C ASN A 430 9.62 -20.86 5.10
N PHE A 431 8.54 -21.31 4.45
CA PHE A 431 8.27 -22.72 4.13
C PHE A 431 8.38 -23.01 2.62
N LEU A 432 9.02 -22.13 1.84
CA LEU A 432 9.16 -22.26 0.38
C LEU A 432 9.76 -23.61 -0.02
N ASP A 433 10.85 -24.03 0.61
CA ASP A 433 11.50 -25.31 0.31
C ASP A 433 10.64 -26.54 0.66
N ASP A 434 9.86 -26.45 1.75
CA ASP A 434 8.98 -27.54 2.17
C ASP A 434 7.76 -27.64 1.24
N LEU A 435 7.22 -26.49 0.81
CA LEU A 435 6.10 -26.43 -0.11
C LEU A 435 6.49 -26.86 -1.53
N GLU A 436 7.68 -26.49 -2.02
CA GLU A 436 8.18 -26.96 -3.32
C GLU A 436 8.34 -28.48 -3.34
N LYS A 437 8.96 -29.06 -2.29
CA LYS A 437 9.06 -30.53 -2.17
C LYS A 437 7.69 -31.19 -2.16
N PHE A 438 6.71 -30.56 -1.51
CA PHE A 438 5.34 -31.05 -1.50
C PHE A 438 4.72 -31.00 -2.90
N THR A 439 4.85 -29.88 -3.64
CA THR A 439 4.29 -29.75 -5.00
C THR A 439 4.98 -30.68 -6.00
N ASP A 440 6.30 -30.84 -5.89
CA ASP A 440 7.09 -31.80 -6.67
C ASP A 440 6.57 -33.23 -6.49
N LYS A 441 6.22 -33.61 -5.27
CA LYS A 441 5.60 -34.90 -4.98
C LYS A 441 4.13 -34.96 -5.43
N ALA A 442 3.41 -33.85 -5.36
CA ALA A 442 2.00 -33.79 -5.69
C ALA A 442 1.74 -33.97 -7.19
N LYS A 443 2.57 -33.35 -8.04
CA LYS A 443 2.48 -33.45 -9.50
C LYS A 443 2.71 -34.87 -10.04
N ASP A 444 3.45 -35.72 -9.33
CA ASP A 444 3.69 -37.11 -9.75
C ASP A 444 2.47 -38.04 -9.57
N LYS A 445 1.57 -37.72 -8.63
CA LYS A 445 0.41 -38.57 -8.31
C LYS A 445 -0.93 -37.98 -8.71
N SER A 446 -1.05 -36.65 -8.70
CA SER A 446 -2.29 -35.98 -9.09
C SER A 446 -2.41 -35.94 -10.61
N LYS A 447 -3.65 -36.02 -11.10
CA LYS A 447 -3.96 -35.88 -12.54
C LYS A 447 -4.21 -34.43 -12.96
N ASP A 448 -4.16 -33.50 -12.01
CA ASP A 448 -4.47 -32.10 -12.24
C ASP A 448 -3.21 -31.29 -12.53
N GLU A 449 -3.21 -30.53 -13.63
CA GLU A 449 -2.09 -29.69 -14.03
C GLU A 449 -1.80 -28.56 -13.04
N TYR A 450 -2.74 -28.24 -12.14
CA TYR A 450 -2.57 -27.27 -11.06
C TYR A 450 -1.23 -27.45 -10.31
N TRP A 451 -0.84 -28.69 -10.00
CA TRP A 451 0.38 -28.94 -9.23
C TRP A 451 1.66 -28.64 -10.01
N GLN A 452 1.65 -28.81 -11.34
CA GLN A 452 2.77 -28.41 -12.19
C GLN A 452 2.87 -26.88 -12.28
N ILE A 453 1.73 -26.18 -12.35
CA ILE A 453 1.67 -24.71 -12.35
C ILE A 453 2.19 -24.15 -11.01
N ALA A 454 1.73 -24.72 -9.88
CA ALA A 454 2.19 -24.35 -8.55
C ALA A 454 3.70 -24.61 -8.36
N ASP A 455 4.20 -25.77 -8.79
CA ASP A 455 5.63 -26.11 -8.73
C ASP A 455 6.50 -25.13 -9.54
N ALA A 456 6.09 -24.82 -10.79
CA ALA A 456 6.77 -23.84 -11.61
C ALA A 456 6.80 -22.45 -10.92
N TYR A 457 5.75 -22.08 -10.18
CA TYR A 457 5.70 -20.78 -9.50
C TYR A 457 6.62 -20.74 -8.29
N LEU A 458 6.70 -21.82 -7.52
CA LEU A 458 7.63 -21.91 -6.39
C LEU A 458 9.08 -21.87 -6.88
N LYS A 459 9.40 -22.49 -8.02
CA LYS A 459 10.71 -22.35 -8.69
C LYS A 459 11.00 -20.90 -9.09
N PHE A 460 10.01 -20.18 -9.63
CA PHE A 460 10.13 -18.74 -9.88
C PHE A 460 10.47 -17.93 -8.60
N LEU A 461 9.77 -18.19 -7.48
CA LEU A 461 10.08 -17.54 -6.19
C LEU A 461 11.49 -17.87 -5.68
N LYS A 462 11.99 -19.07 -5.98
CA LYS A 462 13.37 -19.51 -5.69
C LYS A 462 14.42 -18.96 -6.66
N LYS A 463 14.02 -18.17 -7.65
CA LYS A 463 14.86 -17.65 -8.75
C LYS A 463 15.38 -18.74 -9.70
N ASP A 464 14.75 -19.91 -9.71
CA ASP A 464 14.98 -20.97 -10.71
C ASP A 464 14.04 -20.77 -11.91
N TYR A 465 14.34 -19.74 -12.71
CA TYR A 465 13.51 -19.35 -13.86
C TYR A 465 13.59 -20.37 -15.00
N GLU A 466 14.73 -21.05 -15.16
CA GLU A 466 14.93 -22.10 -16.16
C GLU A 466 14.09 -23.32 -15.81
N GLY A 467 14.22 -23.85 -14.59
CA GLY A 467 13.41 -24.98 -14.13
C GLY A 467 11.91 -24.66 -14.12
N SER A 468 11.52 -23.43 -13.76
CA SER A 468 10.14 -22.98 -13.89
C SER A 468 9.64 -23.04 -15.35
N THR A 469 10.45 -22.54 -16.30
CA THR A 469 10.10 -22.51 -17.73
C THR A 469 10.01 -23.90 -18.35
N GLU A 470 10.91 -24.82 -17.98
CA GLU A 470 10.86 -26.22 -18.39
C GLU A 470 9.54 -26.86 -17.97
N VAL A 471 9.15 -26.73 -16.69
CA VAL A 471 7.87 -27.25 -16.19
C VAL A 471 6.69 -26.65 -16.95
N LEU A 472 6.66 -25.33 -17.16
CA LEU A 472 5.56 -24.65 -17.88
C LEU A 472 5.43 -25.06 -19.35
N ASN A 473 6.51 -25.49 -20.00
CA ASN A 473 6.48 -25.93 -21.40
C ASN A 473 5.92 -27.34 -21.55
N ASP A 474 6.02 -28.17 -20.52
CA ASP A 474 5.52 -29.55 -20.52
C ASP A 474 4.02 -29.67 -20.20
N ILE A 475 3.41 -28.62 -19.64
CA ILE A 475 1.99 -28.61 -19.27
C ILE A 475 1.10 -28.57 -20.52
N LYS A 476 0.13 -29.50 -20.58
CA LYS A 476 -0.89 -29.56 -21.62
C LYS A 476 -2.27 -29.41 -20.99
N THR A 477 -2.92 -28.27 -21.19
CA THR A 477 -4.25 -28.02 -20.62
C THR A 477 -5.16 -27.27 -21.59
N THR A 478 -6.46 -27.46 -21.43
CA THR A 478 -7.50 -26.68 -22.12
C THR A 478 -8.26 -25.76 -21.16
N ASN A 479 -7.88 -25.73 -19.88
CA ASN A 479 -8.49 -24.84 -18.90
C ASN A 479 -8.05 -23.39 -19.17
N PRO A 480 -8.98 -22.47 -19.49
CA PRO A 480 -8.64 -21.09 -19.83
C PRO A 480 -7.92 -20.34 -18.70
N GLU A 481 -8.25 -20.61 -17.43
CA GLU A 481 -7.59 -19.97 -16.29
C GLU A 481 -6.14 -20.45 -16.13
N TYR A 482 -5.90 -21.74 -16.39
CA TYR A 482 -4.54 -22.31 -16.38
C TYR A 482 -3.70 -21.78 -17.53
N LEU A 483 -4.29 -21.64 -18.73
CA LEU A 483 -3.61 -21.06 -19.87
C LEU A 483 -3.18 -19.61 -19.61
N GLU A 484 -4.04 -18.81 -18.96
CA GLU A 484 -3.72 -17.43 -18.61
C GLU A 484 -2.63 -17.33 -17.54
N GLU A 485 -2.68 -18.17 -16.50
CA GLU A 485 -1.63 -18.24 -15.48
C GLU A 485 -0.29 -18.68 -16.09
N ILE A 486 -0.27 -19.73 -16.92
CA ILE A 486 0.93 -20.20 -17.61
C ILE A 486 1.51 -19.11 -18.51
N LYS A 487 0.66 -18.41 -19.27
CA LYS A 487 1.08 -17.29 -20.13
C LYS A 487 1.76 -16.21 -19.28
N ARG A 488 1.14 -15.79 -18.17
CA ARG A 488 1.69 -14.80 -17.25
C ARG A 488 3.03 -15.24 -16.67
N MET A 489 3.13 -16.47 -16.19
CA MET A 489 4.37 -17.00 -15.61
C MET A 489 5.51 -17.08 -16.63
N LYS A 490 5.22 -17.39 -17.90
CA LYS A 490 6.25 -17.34 -18.96
C LYS A 490 6.78 -15.93 -19.18
N VAL A 491 5.90 -14.92 -19.16
CA VAL A 491 6.33 -13.50 -19.23
C VAL A 491 7.17 -13.13 -18.00
N LEU A 492 6.75 -13.56 -16.80
CA LEU A 492 7.51 -13.32 -15.56
C LEU A 492 8.89 -13.97 -15.61
N ASN A 493 9.01 -15.23 -16.03
CA ASN A 493 10.31 -15.91 -16.14
C ASN A 493 11.24 -15.21 -17.13
N ASP A 494 10.74 -14.83 -18.30
CA ASP A 494 11.55 -14.16 -19.32
C ASP A 494 12.09 -12.81 -18.81
N ILE A 495 11.20 -11.94 -18.31
CA ILE A 495 11.59 -10.57 -17.89
C ILE A 495 12.40 -10.57 -16.60
N VAL A 496 12.01 -11.37 -15.61
CA VAL A 496 12.68 -11.36 -14.31
C VAL A 496 14.03 -12.07 -14.38
N SER A 497 14.22 -13.06 -15.26
CA SER A 497 15.53 -13.70 -15.48
C SER A 497 16.51 -12.80 -16.22
N GLN A 498 16.03 -11.87 -17.05
CA GLN A 498 16.89 -11.00 -17.85
C GLN A 498 17.82 -10.14 -16.96
N PRO A 499 19.15 -10.22 -17.17
CA PRO A 499 20.13 -9.43 -16.41
C PRO A 499 20.14 -7.97 -16.81
N LYS A 500 20.11 -7.72 -18.12
CA LYS A 500 20.31 -6.43 -18.74
C LYS A 500 19.20 -6.15 -19.74
N ILE A 501 18.64 -4.95 -19.68
CA ILE A 501 17.64 -4.45 -20.62
C ILE A 501 18.36 -3.53 -21.62
N ASP A 502 18.59 -4.04 -22.83
CA ASP A 502 19.15 -3.28 -23.94
C ASP A 502 18.10 -3.06 -25.05
N ALA A 503 18.51 -2.45 -26.16
CA ALA A 503 17.60 -2.15 -27.26
C ALA A 503 16.99 -3.40 -27.91
N ASP A 504 17.74 -4.51 -27.98
CA ASP A 504 17.25 -5.76 -28.56
C ASP A 504 16.20 -6.40 -27.65
N TYR A 505 16.44 -6.39 -26.34
CA TYR A 505 15.47 -6.85 -25.37
C TYR A 505 14.23 -5.94 -25.29
N GLU A 506 14.40 -4.61 -25.39
CA GLU A 506 13.27 -3.68 -25.49
C GLU A 506 12.39 -3.96 -26.73
N ASN A 507 13.01 -4.33 -27.87
CA ASN A 507 12.28 -4.74 -29.06
C ASN A 507 11.54 -6.07 -28.85
N HIS A 508 12.15 -7.02 -28.14
CA HIS A 508 11.51 -8.27 -27.71
C HIS A 508 10.27 -8.00 -26.83
N LEU A 509 10.39 -7.14 -25.82
CA LEU A 509 9.26 -6.73 -24.96
C LEU A 509 8.09 -6.17 -25.78
N MET A 510 8.36 -5.31 -26.75
CA MET A 510 7.31 -4.71 -27.60
C MET A 510 6.72 -5.70 -28.60
N LYS A 511 7.48 -6.69 -29.04
CA LYS A 511 7.01 -7.68 -30.00
C LYS A 511 6.12 -8.74 -29.32
N ASP A 512 6.56 -9.24 -28.18
CA ASP A 512 5.96 -10.42 -27.56
C ASP A 512 5.06 -10.07 -26.36
N TYR A 513 5.27 -8.92 -25.70
CA TYR A 513 4.61 -8.55 -24.44
C TYR A 513 4.04 -7.12 -24.37
N ALA A 514 3.82 -6.43 -25.50
CA ALA A 514 3.35 -5.04 -25.50
C ALA A 514 2.09 -4.81 -24.65
N ASP A 515 1.16 -5.76 -24.63
CA ASP A 515 -0.10 -5.68 -23.88
C ASP A 515 0.09 -5.55 -22.37
N TYR A 516 1.22 -6.02 -21.81
CA TYR A 516 1.54 -5.88 -20.39
C TYR A 516 2.01 -4.46 -20.02
N PHE A 517 2.42 -3.66 -21.00
CA PHE A 517 2.95 -2.31 -20.77
C PHE A 517 2.04 -1.21 -21.29
N ALA A 518 1.26 -1.49 -22.34
CA ALA A 518 0.30 -0.55 -22.89
C ALA A 518 -0.74 -0.13 -21.83
N ASP A 519 -1.25 1.10 -21.95
CA ASP A 519 -2.38 1.54 -21.14
C ASP A 519 -3.65 0.91 -21.68
N GLN A 520 -4.05 -0.17 -21.03
CA GLN A 520 -5.36 -0.78 -21.21
C GLN A 520 -6.40 0.21 -20.64
N PRO A 521 -7.56 0.42 -21.29
CA PRO A 521 -8.68 1.08 -20.62
C PRO A 521 -8.95 0.32 -19.33
N GLU A 522 -9.17 1.02 -18.22
CA GLU A 522 -9.53 0.42 -16.93
C GLU A 522 -10.57 -0.67 -17.19
N VAL A 523 -10.14 -1.93 -17.08
CA VAL A 523 -11.09 -3.04 -17.05
C VAL A 523 -11.78 -2.82 -15.74
N LYS A 524 -12.97 -2.20 -15.77
CA LYS A 524 -13.84 -2.07 -14.60
C LYS A 524 -13.77 -3.42 -13.90
N LYS A 525 -13.20 -3.45 -12.69
CA LYS A 525 -13.19 -4.67 -11.89
C LYS A 525 -14.64 -5.09 -11.81
N ASP A 526 -14.92 -6.17 -12.50
CA ASP A 526 -16.27 -6.69 -12.61
C ASP A 526 -16.65 -7.37 -11.25
N SER A 527 -15.76 -7.30 -10.23
CA SER A 527 -15.83 -7.91 -8.90
C SER A 527 -16.40 -7.05 -7.76
N THR A 528 -16.84 -5.79 -7.95
CA THR A 528 -17.56 -5.08 -6.89
C THR A 528 -18.88 -4.48 -7.39
N GLU A 529 -20.01 -4.97 -6.86
CA GLU A 529 -21.31 -4.27 -6.94
C GLU A 529 -21.29 -2.92 -6.18
N ASN A 530 -20.19 -2.58 -5.51
CA ASN A 530 -20.02 -1.32 -4.81
C ASN A 530 -19.14 -0.36 -5.63
N GLU A 531 -19.76 0.72 -6.12
CA GLU A 531 -19.11 1.97 -6.54
C GLU A 531 -18.60 2.77 -5.32
N ASP A 532 -18.28 2.11 -4.20
CA ASP A 532 -17.76 2.77 -3.01
C ASP A 532 -16.29 3.14 -3.24
N TYR A 533 -15.91 4.31 -2.73
CA TYR A 533 -14.56 4.84 -2.81
C TYR A 533 -13.55 3.89 -2.15
N ASP A 534 -12.69 3.24 -2.94
CA ASP A 534 -11.58 2.44 -2.41
C ASP A 534 -10.52 3.37 -1.85
N TYR A 535 -10.44 3.43 -0.52
CA TYR A 535 -9.50 4.27 0.21
C TYR A 535 -8.04 3.89 -0.06
N TYR A 536 -7.76 2.62 -0.38
CA TYR A 536 -6.40 2.10 -0.55
C TYR A 536 -5.90 2.12 -2.00
N GLY A 537 -6.77 2.50 -2.95
CA GLY A 537 -6.42 2.61 -4.37
C GLY A 537 -6.55 1.29 -5.13
N GLU A 538 -5.85 1.13 -6.25
CA GLU A 538 -5.88 -0.12 -7.01
C GLU A 538 -4.96 -1.18 -6.40
N VAL A 539 -5.42 -2.43 -6.36
CA VAL A 539 -4.59 -3.57 -5.94
C VAL A 539 -3.39 -3.71 -6.90
N PRO A 540 -2.16 -3.92 -6.38
CA PRO A 540 -0.96 -4.03 -7.20
C PRO A 540 -1.08 -5.10 -8.29
N SER A 541 -0.73 -4.76 -9.53
CA SER A 541 -0.90 -5.64 -10.69
C SER A 541 0.41 -6.28 -11.16
N THR A 542 0.31 -7.29 -12.04
CA THR A 542 1.48 -7.84 -12.77
C THR A 542 2.19 -6.77 -13.59
N LYS A 543 1.46 -5.80 -14.17
CA LYS A 543 2.05 -4.68 -14.91
C LYS A 543 2.93 -3.84 -13.99
N ASP A 544 2.46 -3.53 -12.79
CA ASP A 544 3.21 -2.74 -11.81
C ASP A 544 4.46 -3.48 -11.33
N PHE A 545 4.37 -4.80 -11.13
CA PHE A 545 5.53 -5.63 -10.79
C PHE A 545 6.60 -5.61 -11.89
N LEU A 546 6.20 -5.85 -13.15
CA LEU A 546 7.12 -5.84 -14.29
C LEU A 546 7.75 -4.46 -14.50
N LYS A 547 6.97 -3.40 -14.31
CA LYS A 547 7.44 -2.01 -14.36
C LYS A 547 8.52 -1.74 -13.30
N ASP A 548 8.33 -2.22 -12.09
CA ASP A 548 9.32 -2.13 -11.00
C ASP A 548 10.59 -2.92 -11.30
N VAL A 549 10.47 -4.14 -11.85
CA VAL A 549 11.60 -4.97 -12.27
C VAL A 549 12.43 -4.24 -13.34
N LEU A 550 11.80 -3.71 -14.38
CA LEU A 550 12.50 -2.97 -15.45
C LEU A 550 13.14 -1.69 -14.90
N ALA A 551 12.43 -0.93 -14.06
CA ALA A 551 12.98 0.26 -13.40
C ALA A 551 14.24 -0.08 -12.58
N ASN A 552 14.25 -1.22 -11.90
CA ASN A 552 15.42 -1.71 -11.18
C ASN A 552 16.56 -2.09 -12.11
N ARG A 553 16.31 -2.80 -13.23
CA ARG A 553 17.37 -3.15 -14.18
C ARG A 553 18.04 -1.90 -14.76
N TYR A 554 17.27 -0.90 -15.19
CA TYR A 554 17.82 0.37 -15.64
C TYR A 554 18.62 1.10 -14.54
N PHE A 555 18.17 1.05 -13.28
CA PHE A 555 18.88 1.65 -12.14
C PHE A 555 20.26 1.00 -11.89
N LEU A 556 20.31 -0.34 -11.97
CA LEU A 556 21.55 -1.11 -11.80
C LEU A 556 22.53 -0.82 -12.94
N GLN A 557 22.02 -0.73 -14.19
CA GLN A 557 22.78 -0.37 -15.39
C GLN A 557 23.30 1.08 -15.39
N GLY A 558 22.84 1.94 -14.47
CA GLY A 558 23.17 3.37 -14.46
C GLY A 558 22.38 4.21 -15.46
N GLU A 559 21.30 3.65 -16.03
CA GLU A 559 20.32 4.34 -16.86
C GLU A 559 19.26 5.02 -15.99
N ASP A 560 19.72 5.87 -15.05
CA ASP A 560 18.90 6.46 -13.98
C ASP A 560 17.69 7.25 -14.54
N GLY A 561 17.85 7.91 -15.70
CA GLY A 561 16.78 8.64 -16.36
C GLY A 561 15.65 7.76 -16.87
N LYS A 562 15.98 6.57 -17.40
CA LYS A 562 14.96 5.56 -17.75
C LYS A 562 14.32 4.99 -16.50
N SER A 563 15.12 4.61 -15.51
CA SER A 563 14.62 4.09 -14.23
C SER A 563 13.63 5.04 -13.57
N PHE A 564 13.95 6.34 -13.55
CA PHE A 564 13.07 7.39 -13.05
C PHE A 564 11.78 7.49 -13.85
N LEU A 565 11.87 7.57 -15.18
CA LEU A 565 10.73 7.71 -16.06
C LEU A 565 9.88 6.44 -16.18
N MET A 566 10.29 5.30 -15.64
CA MET A 566 9.38 4.17 -15.47
C MET A 566 8.27 4.57 -14.49
N ASN A 567 8.61 5.07 -13.30
CA ASN A 567 7.66 5.28 -12.20
C ASN A 567 7.28 6.74 -11.91
N ASN A 568 7.93 7.71 -12.55
CA ASN A 568 7.75 9.14 -12.26
C ASN A 568 7.65 9.95 -13.55
N LYS A 569 7.13 11.17 -13.43
CA LYS A 569 6.97 12.12 -14.54
C LYS A 569 8.12 13.13 -14.59
N LEU A 570 8.37 13.72 -15.76
CA LEU A 570 9.37 14.80 -15.89
C LEU A 570 9.12 15.94 -14.90
N SER A 571 7.86 16.33 -14.70
CA SER A 571 7.49 17.35 -13.72
C SER A 571 7.91 17.02 -12.30
N ASP A 572 8.08 15.75 -11.94
CA ASP A 572 8.41 15.32 -10.58
C ASP A 572 9.86 15.63 -10.22
N LEU A 573 10.70 15.99 -11.21
CA LEU A 573 12.02 16.59 -10.97
C LEU A 573 11.94 18.00 -10.36
N GLN A 574 10.74 18.60 -10.27
CA GLN A 574 10.55 19.84 -9.52
C GLN A 574 10.90 19.63 -8.02
N TYR A 575 11.07 20.71 -7.26
CA TYR A 575 11.40 20.72 -5.83
C TYR A 575 12.82 20.38 -5.39
N ASN A 576 13.55 19.48 -6.05
CA ASN A 576 15.03 19.47 -6.12
C ASN A 576 15.50 18.16 -6.79
N PRO A 577 16.06 18.19 -7.99
CA PRO A 577 16.56 16.96 -8.59
C PRO A 577 18.08 16.83 -8.41
N ASN A 578 18.52 15.64 -8.01
CA ASN A 578 19.94 15.26 -8.05
C ASN A 578 20.50 15.56 -9.44
N SER A 579 21.57 16.36 -9.54
CA SER A 579 22.10 16.80 -10.85
C SER A 579 22.48 15.65 -11.79
N ALA A 580 22.93 14.50 -11.24
CA ALA A 580 23.19 13.31 -12.05
C ALA A 580 21.90 12.74 -12.66
N LEU A 581 20.81 12.71 -11.86
CA LEU A 581 19.50 12.27 -12.33
C LEU A 581 18.91 13.23 -13.37
N VAL A 582 18.95 14.56 -13.12
CA VAL A 582 18.51 15.57 -14.10
C VAL A 582 19.20 15.34 -15.43
N LYS A 583 20.52 15.17 -15.38
CA LYS A 583 21.33 14.97 -16.57
C LYS A 583 20.96 13.68 -17.28
N SER A 584 20.75 12.59 -16.55
CA SER A 584 20.32 11.31 -17.13
C SER A 584 18.94 11.38 -17.80
N VAL A 585 17.97 12.07 -17.18
CA VAL A 585 16.64 12.31 -17.78
C VAL A 585 16.74 13.22 -19.01
N GLU A 586 17.56 14.28 -18.95
CA GLU A 586 17.83 15.17 -20.09
C GLU A 586 18.49 14.41 -21.26
N ASP A 587 19.47 13.55 -20.98
CA ASP A 587 20.16 12.74 -21.98
C ASP A 587 19.18 11.75 -22.65
N PHE A 588 18.30 11.11 -21.87
CA PHE A 588 17.22 10.30 -22.42
C PHE A 588 16.26 11.14 -23.29
N TYR A 589 15.83 12.31 -22.82
CA TYR A 589 14.99 13.22 -23.61
C TYR A 589 15.64 13.55 -24.95
N ARG A 590 16.94 13.86 -24.97
CA ARG A 590 17.71 14.24 -26.17
C ARG A 590 18.13 13.06 -27.06
N LYS A 591 17.98 11.81 -26.61
CA LYS A 591 18.30 10.61 -27.40
C LYS A 591 17.50 10.60 -28.72
N PRO A 592 18.14 10.61 -29.91
CA PRO A 592 17.43 10.66 -31.19
C PRO A 592 16.85 9.30 -31.61
N ASP A 593 17.52 8.21 -31.27
CA ASP A 593 17.28 6.84 -31.70
C ASP A 593 16.58 6.03 -30.60
N LYS A 594 15.43 6.51 -30.15
CA LYS A 594 14.65 5.79 -29.13
C LYS A 594 14.03 4.52 -29.70
N THR A 595 14.09 3.40 -28.97
CA THR A 595 13.37 2.16 -29.30
C THR A 595 11.86 2.37 -29.21
N GLN A 596 11.08 1.43 -29.75
CA GLN A 596 9.62 1.51 -29.64
C GLN A 596 9.16 1.48 -28.17
N PHE A 597 9.82 0.69 -27.32
CA PHE A 597 9.55 0.65 -25.88
C PHE A 597 9.81 2.01 -25.23
N GLU A 598 10.97 2.60 -25.50
CA GLU A 598 11.34 3.92 -24.99
C GLU A 598 10.34 4.99 -25.42
N GLN A 599 9.84 4.94 -26.66
CA GLN A 599 8.88 5.91 -27.20
C GLN A 599 7.48 5.78 -26.58
N GLN A 600 6.98 4.55 -26.46
CA GLN A 600 5.57 4.31 -26.08
C GLN A 600 5.36 4.19 -24.58
N ILE A 601 6.37 3.71 -23.84
CA ILE A 601 6.26 3.41 -22.42
C ILE A 601 7.00 4.48 -21.59
N ILE A 602 8.30 4.68 -21.83
CA ILE A 602 9.14 5.55 -20.99
C ILE A 602 8.90 7.03 -21.30
N ALA A 603 8.93 7.41 -22.57
CA ALA A 603 8.79 8.81 -22.99
C ALA A 603 7.39 9.38 -22.75
N LYS A 604 6.38 8.53 -22.53
CA LYS A 604 5.03 8.95 -22.12
C LYS A 604 5.04 9.72 -20.79
N ASN A 605 5.99 9.42 -19.92
CA ASN A 605 6.15 10.10 -18.63
C ASN A 605 6.92 11.43 -18.74
N ILE A 606 7.37 11.81 -19.94
CA ILE A 606 7.81 13.18 -20.23
C ILE A 606 6.56 14.04 -20.42
N ASN A 607 5.90 14.35 -19.30
CA ASN A 607 4.68 15.13 -19.27
C ASN A 607 4.92 16.62 -19.54
N ASP A 608 3.82 17.35 -19.76
CA ASP A 608 3.87 18.77 -20.07
C ASP A 608 4.41 19.61 -18.90
N VAL A 609 5.57 20.22 -19.13
CA VAL A 609 6.23 21.20 -18.25
C VAL A 609 6.30 22.58 -18.93
N GLY A 610 5.47 22.82 -19.96
CA GLY A 610 5.50 23.99 -20.82
C GLY A 610 6.60 23.89 -21.86
N ASN A 611 7.82 24.30 -21.49
CA ASN A 611 9.01 24.20 -22.35
C ASN A 611 10.08 23.34 -21.68
N ILE A 612 10.32 22.14 -22.22
CA ILE A 612 11.21 21.12 -21.63
C ILE A 612 12.67 21.61 -21.56
N ASP A 613 13.19 22.21 -22.62
CA ASP A 613 14.57 22.74 -22.61
C ASP A 613 14.74 23.85 -21.58
N ALA A 614 13.74 24.73 -21.47
CA ALA A 614 13.72 25.79 -20.49
C ALA A 614 13.57 25.24 -19.07
N PHE A 615 12.78 24.18 -18.86
CA PHE A 615 12.63 23.50 -17.57
C PHE A 615 13.99 23.00 -17.05
N PHE A 616 14.76 22.25 -17.86
CA PHE A 616 16.11 21.82 -17.48
C PHE A 616 17.04 23.01 -17.20
N ALA A 617 16.97 24.05 -18.04
CA ALA A 617 17.77 25.25 -17.83
C ALA A 617 17.44 25.97 -16.51
N VAL A 618 16.16 26.05 -16.12
CA VAL A 618 15.78 26.64 -14.82
C VAL A 618 16.29 25.79 -13.65
N ILE A 619 16.22 24.45 -13.73
CA ILE A 619 16.77 23.57 -12.67
C ILE A 619 18.26 23.87 -12.42
N TYR A 620 19.05 23.92 -13.50
CA TYR A 620 20.48 24.20 -13.38
C TYR A 620 20.76 25.64 -12.90
N GLY A 621 19.93 26.60 -13.33
CA GLY A 621 20.02 28.00 -12.89
C GLY A 621 19.71 28.17 -11.41
N ASP A 622 18.63 27.54 -10.92
CA ASP A 622 18.20 27.57 -9.53
C ASP A 622 19.29 27.02 -8.62
N ARG A 623 19.88 25.87 -8.98
CA ARG A 623 21.01 25.29 -8.24
C ARG A 623 22.22 26.24 -8.18
N ALA A 624 22.59 26.84 -9.32
CA ALA A 624 23.72 27.79 -9.38
C ALA A 624 23.47 29.05 -8.52
N MET A 625 22.22 29.55 -8.48
CA MET A 625 21.85 30.68 -7.60
C MET A 625 22.07 30.35 -6.12
N ARG A 626 21.63 29.16 -5.68
CA ARG A 626 21.81 28.70 -4.29
C ARG A 626 23.28 28.52 -3.91
N GLN A 627 24.14 28.25 -4.89
CA GLN A 627 25.60 28.14 -4.72
C GLN A 627 26.33 29.49 -4.88
N ALA A 628 25.60 30.60 -5.07
CA ALA A 628 26.12 31.94 -5.35
C ALA A 628 27.02 32.04 -6.62
N ASP A 629 26.83 31.12 -7.58
CA ASP A 629 27.44 31.16 -8.91
C ASP A 629 26.50 31.88 -9.89
N PHE A 630 26.40 33.20 -9.71
CA PHE A 630 25.46 34.05 -10.44
C PHE A 630 25.75 34.10 -11.95
N GLU A 631 27.02 34.00 -12.35
CA GLU A 631 27.42 33.94 -13.75
C GLU A 631 26.88 32.67 -14.44
N LYS A 632 27.03 31.52 -13.79
CA LYS A 632 26.48 30.25 -14.29
C LYS A 632 24.96 30.26 -14.28
N ALA A 633 24.33 30.75 -13.21
CA ALA A 633 22.88 30.91 -13.13
C ALA A 633 22.33 31.73 -14.30
N ARG A 634 22.94 32.89 -14.56
CA ARG A 634 22.59 33.77 -15.67
C ARG A 634 22.71 33.09 -17.03
N SER A 635 23.78 32.31 -17.24
CA SER A 635 23.98 31.54 -18.47
C SER A 635 22.86 30.53 -18.72
N HIS A 636 22.40 29.85 -17.66
CA HIS A 636 21.29 28.92 -17.74
C HIS A 636 19.95 29.64 -17.97
N TYR A 637 19.63 30.67 -17.19
CA TYR A 637 18.37 31.42 -17.37
C TYR A 637 18.26 32.13 -18.72
N ALA A 638 19.38 32.50 -19.35
CA ALA A 638 19.37 33.01 -20.72
C ALA A 638 18.75 32.02 -21.72
N LYS A 639 18.90 30.71 -21.48
CA LYS A 639 18.32 29.64 -22.29
C LYS A 639 16.83 29.37 -21.96
N ALA A 640 16.32 29.97 -20.89
CA ALA A 640 14.99 29.71 -20.35
C ALA A 640 14.02 30.90 -20.46
N GLN A 641 14.32 31.91 -21.28
CA GLN A 641 13.52 33.15 -21.36
C GLN A 641 12.05 32.92 -21.76
N ASN A 642 11.76 31.80 -22.44
CA ASN A 642 10.41 31.41 -22.84
C ASN A 642 9.70 30.54 -21.78
N PHE A 643 10.24 30.38 -20.58
CA PHE A 643 9.63 29.58 -19.53
C PHE A 643 8.46 30.33 -18.86
N SER A 644 7.25 29.83 -19.06
CA SER A 644 6.02 30.39 -18.47
C SER A 644 5.67 29.82 -17.09
N GLY A 645 6.50 28.92 -16.56
CA GLY A 645 6.18 28.09 -15.40
C GLY A 645 5.61 26.72 -15.80
N ILE A 646 5.64 25.77 -14.86
CA ILE A 646 5.06 24.44 -15.04
C ILE A 646 3.53 24.57 -15.09
N PRO A 647 2.83 24.02 -16.10
CA PRO A 647 1.38 23.98 -16.13
C PRO A 647 0.83 23.29 -14.87
N ARG A 648 -0.09 23.97 -14.16
CA ARG A 648 -0.75 23.43 -12.97
C ARG A 648 -2.25 23.34 -13.20
N SER A 649 -2.92 22.55 -12.36
CA SER A 649 -4.38 22.41 -12.41
C SER A 649 -4.97 22.57 -11.02
N GLU A 650 -6.22 23.02 -10.97
CA GLU A 650 -7.01 23.22 -9.76
C GLU A 650 -8.35 22.50 -9.88
N TRP A 651 -8.91 22.09 -8.74
CA TRP A 651 -10.25 21.50 -8.72
C TRP A 651 -11.29 22.61 -8.81
N ASN A 652 -12.05 22.63 -9.90
CA ASN A 652 -13.18 23.53 -10.05
C ASN A 652 -14.39 22.94 -9.33
N TYR A 653 -14.76 23.53 -8.18
CA TYR A 653 -15.88 23.05 -7.36
C TYR A 653 -17.24 23.16 -8.08
N ASP A 654 -17.44 24.17 -8.93
CA ASP A 654 -18.70 24.38 -9.67
C ASP A 654 -18.88 23.35 -10.78
N GLN A 655 -17.80 23.06 -11.51
CA GLN A 655 -17.80 22.12 -12.64
C GLN A 655 -17.49 20.69 -12.22
N LYS A 656 -17.14 20.46 -10.94
CA LYS A 656 -16.69 19.19 -10.37
C LYS A 656 -15.64 18.49 -11.25
N LYS A 657 -14.68 19.26 -11.75
CA LYS A 657 -13.58 18.76 -12.59
C LYS A 657 -12.31 19.56 -12.40
N THR A 658 -11.19 18.95 -12.72
CA THR A 658 -9.89 19.60 -12.76
C THR A 658 -9.80 20.55 -13.97
N THR A 659 -9.38 21.79 -13.75
CA THR A 659 -9.16 22.82 -14.79
C THR A 659 -7.74 23.39 -14.70
N PRO A 660 -7.15 23.91 -15.81
CA PRO A 660 -5.85 24.59 -15.75
C PRO A 660 -5.89 25.78 -14.80
N LEU A 661 -4.90 25.89 -13.91
CA LEU A 661 -4.75 26.99 -12.96
C LEU A 661 -4.37 28.27 -13.71
N GLN A 662 -5.14 29.34 -13.52
CA GLN A 662 -4.87 30.66 -14.11
C GLN A 662 -4.25 31.59 -13.07
N TYR A 663 -2.98 31.94 -13.25
CA TYR A 663 -2.32 32.93 -12.41
C TYR A 663 -2.69 34.35 -12.82
N ALA A 664 -2.80 35.25 -11.84
CA ALA A 664 -2.81 36.68 -12.12
C ALA A 664 -1.54 37.08 -12.88
N ALA A 665 -1.64 38.00 -13.84
CA ALA A 665 -0.51 38.41 -14.69
C ALA A 665 0.69 38.96 -13.89
N THR A 666 0.44 39.45 -12.66
CA THR A 666 1.43 40.00 -11.73
C THR A 666 1.97 38.99 -10.72
N ALA A 667 1.42 37.77 -10.66
CA ALA A 667 1.86 36.74 -9.72
C ALA A 667 3.17 36.11 -10.19
N TYR A 668 4.01 35.71 -9.23
CA TYR A 668 5.20 34.91 -9.52
C TYR A 668 4.79 33.56 -10.11
N ASN A 669 5.32 33.23 -11.29
CA ASN A 669 4.95 32.02 -12.03
C ASN A 669 6.07 30.96 -12.05
N GLY A 670 7.08 31.09 -11.18
CA GLY A 670 8.26 30.22 -11.17
C GLY A 670 9.47 30.76 -11.96
N PHE A 671 9.30 31.88 -12.69
CA PHE A 671 10.40 32.52 -13.45
C PHE A 671 10.32 34.04 -13.51
N ASN A 672 9.14 34.59 -13.75
CA ASN A 672 8.87 36.03 -13.86
C ASN A 672 8.16 36.56 -12.63
N ASN A 673 8.11 37.88 -12.49
CA ASN A 673 7.42 38.60 -11.43
C ASN A 673 8.05 38.47 -10.03
N ILE A 674 9.38 38.42 -9.95
CA ILE A 674 10.13 38.44 -8.69
C ILE A 674 10.25 39.88 -8.21
N SER A 675 9.76 40.17 -7.00
CA SER A 675 9.87 41.49 -6.38
C SER A 675 11.29 41.80 -5.92
N ASP A 676 11.71 43.07 -6.06
CA ASP A 676 12.97 43.60 -5.51
C ASP A 676 13.08 43.55 -3.98
N LEU A 677 11.97 43.32 -3.26
CA LEU A 677 11.96 43.03 -1.83
C LEU A 677 12.76 41.77 -1.47
N VAL A 678 13.09 40.91 -2.44
CA VAL A 678 14.04 39.80 -2.24
C VAL A 678 15.42 40.26 -1.74
N PHE A 679 15.82 41.48 -2.08
CA PHE A 679 17.05 42.11 -1.57
C PHE A 679 16.85 42.85 -0.22
N GLY A 680 15.61 42.95 0.25
CA GLY A 680 15.22 43.64 1.48
C GLY A 680 15.60 42.89 2.75
N HIS A 681 15.14 43.39 3.89
CA HIS A 681 15.31 42.74 5.19
C HIS A 681 13.97 42.48 5.86
N ASN A 682 13.94 41.45 6.70
CA ASN A 682 12.72 41.04 7.39
C ASN A 682 12.42 41.97 8.57
N VAL A 683 11.16 42.37 8.73
CA VAL A 683 10.68 43.15 9.89
C VAL A 683 9.89 42.29 10.88
N TRP A 684 9.25 41.21 10.42
CA TRP A 684 8.62 40.19 11.27
C TRP A 684 8.45 38.84 10.53
N GLU A 685 8.50 37.72 11.25
CA GLU A 685 8.39 36.39 10.62
C GLU A 685 6.91 36.00 10.39
N SER A 686 6.37 36.35 9.22
CA SER A 686 5.07 35.84 8.73
C SER A 686 5.16 35.47 7.25
N TYR A 687 4.94 34.20 6.93
CA TYR A 687 4.98 33.67 5.55
C TYR A 687 3.61 33.64 4.86
N GLN A 688 2.54 33.94 5.60
CA GLN A 688 1.17 34.05 5.10
C GLN A 688 0.79 35.49 4.78
N SER A 689 1.47 36.46 5.39
CA SER A 689 1.31 37.88 5.09
C SER A 689 1.92 38.23 3.74
N SER A 690 1.51 39.36 3.15
CA SER A 690 2.06 39.81 1.89
C SER A 690 3.54 40.22 2.03
N PRO A 691 4.32 40.22 0.93
CA PRO A 691 5.74 40.57 1.02
C PRO A 691 5.97 41.99 1.56
N ALA A 692 5.07 42.93 1.27
CA ALA A 692 5.18 44.32 1.72
C ALA A 692 4.87 44.51 3.21
N GLU A 693 4.21 43.55 3.85
CA GLU A 693 3.99 43.53 5.30
C GLU A 693 5.17 42.89 6.03
N SER A 694 5.77 41.85 5.44
CA SER A 694 6.85 41.10 6.08
C SER A 694 8.24 41.66 5.81
N MET A 695 8.47 42.31 4.67
CA MET A 695 9.79 42.75 4.23
C MET A 695 9.85 44.27 4.08
N GLU A 696 10.97 44.85 4.50
CA GLU A 696 11.30 46.25 4.23
C GLU A 696 12.32 46.36 3.10
N LYS A 697 12.07 47.31 2.19
CA LYS A 697 12.89 47.58 1.02
C LYS A 697 14.18 48.32 1.41
N GLU A 698 15.32 47.90 0.86
CA GLU A 698 16.60 48.62 1.02
C GLU A 698 16.76 49.75 -0.02
N ASP A 699 17.70 50.66 0.20
CA ASP A 699 18.00 51.75 -0.74
C ASP A 699 18.77 51.22 -1.98
N TYR A 700 18.14 51.34 -3.14
CA TYR A 700 18.70 50.90 -4.44
C TYR A 700 19.20 52.06 -5.32
N THR A 701 19.26 53.29 -4.80
CA THR A 701 19.68 54.48 -5.58
C THR A 701 21.03 54.26 -6.28
N ASP A 702 21.97 53.57 -5.61
CA ASP A 702 23.28 53.23 -6.14
C ASP A 702 23.29 52.10 -7.20
N PHE A 703 22.17 51.39 -7.35
CA PHE A 703 22.03 50.16 -8.12
C PHE A 703 20.81 50.22 -9.06
N PRO A 704 20.79 51.14 -10.05
CA PRO A 704 19.63 51.38 -10.91
C PRO A 704 19.25 50.20 -11.81
N PHE A 705 20.09 49.17 -11.89
CA PHE A 705 19.80 47.92 -12.59
C PHE A 705 18.89 46.98 -11.79
N ILE A 706 18.69 47.21 -10.48
CA ILE A 706 17.69 46.50 -9.66
C ILE A 706 16.31 47.09 -10.01
N ARG A 707 15.48 46.30 -10.69
CA ARG A 707 14.13 46.70 -11.09
C ARG A 707 13.11 46.25 -10.04
N PRO A 708 11.98 46.98 -9.86
CA PRO A 708 10.95 46.59 -8.90
C PRO A 708 10.41 45.16 -9.08
N VAL A 709 10.37 44.71 -10.33
CA VAL A 709 9.94 43.38 -10.73
C VAL A 709 10.95 42.83 -11.74
N MET A 710 11.40 41.60 -11.53
CA MET A 710 12.44 40.93 -12.34
C MET A 710 12.04 39.49 -12.69
N SER A 711 12.55 39.01 -13.81
CA SER A 711 12.69 37.58 -14.10
C SER A 711 13.91 36.99 -13.38
N LYS A 712 14.00 35.66 -13.31
CA LYS A 712 15.21 34.96 -12.82
C LYS A 712 16.47 35.37 -13.59
N PHE A 713 16.34 35.61 -14.91
CA PHE A 713 17.45 36.11 -15.73
C PHE A 713 17.88 37.51 -15.29
N GLU A 714 16.95 38.47 -15.18
CA GLU A 714 17.27 39.84 -14.76
C GLU A 714 17.81 39.89 -13.32
N LEU A 715 17.26 39.06 -12.42
CA LEU A 715 17.74 38.93 -11.06
C LEU A 715 19.19 38.44 -11.02
N SER A 716 19.53 37.42 -11.81
CA SER A 716 20.89 36.91 -11.92
C SER A 716 21.85 37.93 -12.54
N ASP A 717 21.40 38.73 -13.51
CA ASP A 717 22.19 39.81 -14.09
C ASP A 717 22.47 40.92 -13.07
N ALA A 718 21.47 41.31 -12.28
CA ALA A 718 21.63 42.26 -11.17
C ALA A 718 22.64 41.74 -10.13
N LEU A 719 22.59 40.45 -9.79
CA LEU A 719 23.55 39.83 -8.85
C LEU A 719 24.98 39.77 -9.39
N VAL A 720 25.17 39.50 -10.68
CA VAL A 720 26.50 39.60 -11.32
C VAL A 720 27.05 41.02 -11.21
N GLN A 721 26.21 42.04 -11.44
CA GLN A 721 26.60 43.44 -11.29
C GLN A 721 26.90 43.81 -9.84
N LEU A 722 26.07 43.39 -8.87
CA LEU A 722 26.30 43.58 -7.44
C LEU A 722 27.60 42.91 -6.98
N LYS A 723 27.87 41.67 -7.41
CA LYS A 723 29.10 40.93 -7.08
C LYS A 723 30.33 41.67 -7.58
N LYS A 724 30.26 42.25 -8.78
CA LYS A 724 31.32 43.12 -9.33
C LYS A 724 31.50 44.38 -8.46
N THR A 725 30.44 45.09 -8.12
CA THR A 725 30.52 46.28 -7.27
C THR A 725 31.02 45.98 -5.86
N GLY A 726 30.57 44.87 -5.27
CA GLY A 726 30.97 44.41 -3.93
C GLY A 726 32.42 43.95 -3.82
N SER A 727 33.12 43.76 -4.94
CA SER A 727 34.57 43.52 -4.95
C SER A 727 35.40 44.80 -4.75
N GLY A 728 34.77 45.98 -4.85
CA GLY A 728 35.41 47.27 -4.60
C GLY A 728 35.52 47.63 -3.11
N ASN A 729 35.74 48.91 -2.83
CA ASN A 729 35.87 49.46 -1.47
C ASN A 729 34.80 50.53 -1.20
N GLY A 730 34.62 50.87 0.08
CA GLY A 730 33.73 51.95 0.53
C GLY A 730 32.26 51.55 0.66
N GLU A 731 31.42 52.53 0.96
CA GLU A 731 30.02 52.34 1.34
C GLU A 731 29.18 51.65 0.25
N LYS A 732 29.40 52.01 -1.02
CA LYS A 732 28.71 51.37 -2.16
C LYS A 732 29.02 49.89 -2.27
N ALA A 733 30.28 49.49 -2.05
CA ALA A 733 30.66 48.08 -2.02
C ALA A 733 30.08 47.37 -0.78
N ALA A 734 30.00 48.07 0.37
CA ALA A 734 29.34 47.54 1.57
C ALA A 734 27.86 47.21 1.31
N LYS A 735 27.10 48.17 0.75
CA LYS A 735 25.69 47.99 0.38
C LYS A 735 25.52 46.84 -0.61
N ALA A 736 26.34 46.78 -1.66
CA ALA A 736 26.26 45.70 -2.65
C ALA A 736 26.42 44.30 -2.02
N ASN A 737 27.39 44.13 -1.12
CA ASN A 737 27.58 42.87 -0.41
C ASN A 737 26.42 42.58 0.55
N GLN A 738 25.85 43.58 1.23
CA GLN A 738 24.69 43.40 2.09
C GLN A 738 23.47 42.90 1.29
N LEU A 739 23.19 43.48 0.12
CA LEU A 739 22.08 43.08 -0.74
C LEU A 739 22.24 41.63 -1.23
N ILE A 740 23.45 41.21 -1.60
CA ILE A 740 23.72 39.81 -1.99
C ILE A 740 23.49 38.87 -0.79
N GLY A 741 23.97 39.25 0.40
CA GLY A 741 23.73 38.49 1.63
C GLY A 741 22.23 38.35 1.92
N ASN A 742 21.47 39.43 1.78
CA ASN A 742 20.01 39.46 1.96
C ASN A 742 19.33 38.48 1.02
N LEU A 743 19.63 38.51 -0.28
CA LEU A 743 19.02 37.59 -1.23
C LEU A 743 19.31 36.13 -0.89
N LEU A 744 20.56 35.80 -0.57
CA LEU A 744 20.95 34.43 -0.20
C LEU A 744 20.24 33.96 1.07
N TYR A 745 20.08 34.84 2.08
CA TYR A 745 19.31 34.51 3.29
C TYR A 745 17.81 34.41 3.01
N ASN A 746 17.23 35.39 2.32
CA ASN A 746 15.80 35.49 2.04
C ASN A 746 15.29 34.35 1.15
N THR A 747 16.18 33.70 0.38
CA THR A 747 15.84 32.53 -0.45
C THR A 747 16.28 31.20 0.15
N SER A 748 16.81 31.21 1.38
CA SER A 748 17.05 30.00 2.17
C SER A 748 15.75 29.46 2.77
N ILE A 749 15.80 28.26 3.34
CA ILE A 749 14.74 27.61 4.12
C ILE A 749 14.11 28.51 5.20
N LEU A 750 14.90 29.42 5.80
CA LEU A 750 14.42 30.38 6.79
C LEU A 750 13.84 31.68 6.20
N GLY A 751 14.13 31.96 4.94
CA GLY A 751 13.79 33.22 4.31
C GLY A 751 12.37 33.28 3.75
N TYR A 752 11.82 34.50 3.65
CA TYR A 752 10.47 34.73 3.13
C TYR A 752 10.30 34.32 1.65
N TYR A 753 11.37 34.38 0.85
CA TYR A 753 11.41 34.06 -0.58
C TYR A 753 11.99 32.66 -0.89
N ARG A 754 11.92 31.72 0.07
CA ARG A 754 12.44 30.35 -0.04
C ARG A 754 12.00 29.57 -1.29
N GLN A 755 10.86 29.90 -1.86
CA GLN A 755 10.27 29.24 -3.03
C GLN A 755 11.03 29.51 -4.34
N LEU A 756 11.80 30.61 -4.42
CA LEU A 756 12.30 31.13 -5.69
C LEU A 756 13.22 30.15 -6.43
N PHE A 757 14.08 29.43 -5.73
CA PHE A 757 15.10 28.55 -6.33
C PHE A 757 14.87 27.06 -6.05
N VAL A 758 13.61 26.68 -5.86
CA VAL A 758 13.17 25.29 -5.67
C VAL A 758 11.97 24.95 -6.56
N MET A 759 11.74 25.71 -7.64
CA MET A 759 10.61 25.55 -8.57
C MET A 759 9.21 25.53 -7.93
N ASP A 760 9.08 26.18 -6.77
CA ASP A 760 7.81 26.37 -6.09
C ASP A 760 7.26 27.78 -6.36
N LEU A 761 5.99 28.02 -6.05
CA LEU A 761 5.31 29.28 -6.37
C LEU A 761 5.11 30.19 -5.17
N ASP A 762 5.01 29.61 -3.98
CA ASP A 762 4.67 30.35 -2.77
C ASP A 762 5.22 29.67 -1.49
N ASN A 763 4.76 30.15 -0.34
CA ASN A 763 5.13 29.66 0.98
C ASN A 763 4.21 28.54 1.53
N THR A 764 3.36 27.92 0.73
CA THR A 764 2.54 26.76 1.16
C THR A 764 3.45 25.58 1.59
N ASN A 765 3.01 24.70 2.48
CA ASN A 765 3.81 23.58 2.97
C ASN A 765 4.43 22.72 1.84
N GLY A 766 5.63 22.16 2.07
CA GLY A 766 6.34 21.34 1.10
C GLY A 766 7.79 21.05 1.50
N GLY A 767 8.53 20.34 0.65
CA GLY A 767 9.92 19.92 0.94
C GLY A 767 10.93 21.05 1.16
N LYS A 768 10.59 22.29 0.77
CA LYS A 768 11.41 23.50 1.00
C LYS A 768 11.59 23.87 2.48
N TYR A 769 10.84 23.23 3.39
CA TYR A 769 10.93 23.39 4.85
C TYR A 769 11.75 22.28 5.53
N ASP A 770 12.30 21.34 4.78
CA ASP A 770 12.97 20.16 5.33
C ASP A 770 14.46 20.43 5.67
N PHE A 771 14.80 20.38 6.96
CA PHE A 771 16.17 20.44 7.48
C PHE A 771 16.86 19.06 7.56
N GLN A 772 16.13 17.94 7.38
CA GLN A 772 16.59 16.57 7.63
C GLN A 772 17.34 15.94 6.43
N GLY A 773 17.38 16.60 5.26
CA GLY A 773 18.02 16.11 4.04
C GLY A 773 19.54 16.28 3.93
N THR A 774 20.25 16.57 5.02
CA THR A 774 21.53 17.29 4.94
C THR A 774 22.80 16.48 4.68
N ASP A 775 22.70 15.15 4.61
CA ASP A 775 23.83 14.24 4.30
C ASP A 775 23.47 13.12 3.30
N LYS A 776 22.25 13.13 2.73
CA LYS A 776 21.77 12.00 1.93
C LYS A 776 22.47 11.94 0.57
N ARG A 777 23.32 10.90 0.40
CA ARG A 777 23.58 10.22 -0.88
C ARG A 777 22.23 9.90 -1.56
N ASN A 778 22.25 9.58 -2.85
CA ASN A 778 21.05 9.07 -3.54
C ASN A 778 20.34 8.04 -2.63
N PRO A 779 19.17 8.37 -2.04
CA PRO A 779 18.55 7.54 -1.00
C PRO A 779 17.80 6.35 -1.61
N TYR A 780 17.76 6.27 -2.94
CA TYR A 780 17.22 5.15 -3.68
C TYR A 780 18.27 4.06 -3.77
N GLN A 781 17.94 2.88 -3.25
CA GLN A 781 18.77 1.68 -3.33
C GLN A 781 18.42 0.80 -4.54
N TYR A 782 17.16 0.79 -4.96
CA TYR A 782 16.63 -0.15 -5.94
C TYR A 782 16.16 0.51 -7.24
N TYR A 783 15.44 1.64 -7.13
CA TYR A 783 14.87 2.42 -8.24
C TYR A 783 14.32 3.75 -7.69
N TYR A 784 13.70 4.59 -8.52
CA TYR A 784 13.16 5.90 -8.14
C TYR A 784 11.64 5.94 -7.83
N LYS A 785 10.96 4.81 -7.60
CA LYS A 785 9.53 4.81 -7.23
C LYS A 785 9.29 5.65 -5.96
N ASN A 786 8.10 6.26 -5.86
CA ASN A 786 7.71 7.19 -4.80
C ASN A 786 8.61 8.43 -4.71
N PHE A 787 8.94 9.03 -5.86
CA PHE A 787 9.98 10.06 -5.88
C PHE A 787 9.64 11.28 -5.03
N LEU A 788 8.36 11.62 -4.94
CA LEU A 788 7.86 12.81 -4.26
C LEU A 788 7.76 12.67 -2.73
N ASP A 789 7.88 11.46 -2.18
CA ASP A 789 7.76 11.20 -0.73
C ASP A 789 8.97 11.70 0.07
N ARG A 790 10.05 12.10 -0.60
CA ARG A 790 11.28 12.59 0.01
C ARG A 790 11.66 13.94 -0.58
N SER A 791 12.08 14.88 0.27
CA SER A 791 12.72 16.11 -0.23
C SER A 791 14.18 15.85 -0.55
N TYR A 792 14.62 16.41 -1.66
CA TYR A 792 15.97 16.32 -2.19
C TYR A 792 16.71 17.66 -2.10
N THR A 793 16.16 18.60 -1.35
CA THR A 793 16.68 19.97 -1.33
C THR A 793 18.09 19.97 -0.75
N GLU A 794 19.11 20.19 -1.58
CA GLU A 794 20.50 20.38 -1.11
C GLU A 794 20.45 21.40 0.03
N PRO A 795 21.11 21.19 1.19
CA PRO A 795 21.04 22.14 2.30
C PRO A 795 21.50 23.54 1.91
N ASP A 796 20.83 24.56 2.44
CA ASP A 796 21.30 25.93 2.26
C ASP A 796 22.68 26.14 2.88
N ASN A 797 23.60 26.73 2.12
CA ASN A 797 24.90 27.09 2.65
C ASN A 797 24.85 28.50 3.25
N PHE A 798 24.43 28.58 4.53
CA PHE A 798 24.36 29.85 5.27
C PHE A 798 25.72 30.58 5.38
N ASP A 799 26.84 29.87 5.20
CA ASP A 799 28.17 30.51 5.17
C ASP A 799 28.36 31.42 3.95
N LEU A 800 27.62 31.20 2.85
CA LEU A 800 27.62 32.11 1.70
C LEU A 800 27.05 33.48 2.09
N ALA A 801 25.86 33.51 2.68
CA ALA A 801 25.23 34.75 3.15
C ALA A 801 26.11 35.46 4.20
N ILE A 802 26.58 34.72 5.21
CA ILE A 802 27.49 35.23 6.24
C ILE A 802 28.76 35.80 5.62
N GLY A 803 29.33 35.15 4.61
CA GLY A 803 30.53 35.62 3.90
C GLY A 803 30.34 36.98 3.24
N TYR A 804 29.21 37.21 2.59
CA TYR A 804 28.87 38.52 2.02
C TYR A 804 28.59 39.56 3.11
N TYR A 805 27.87 39.21 4.16
CA TYR A 805 27.66 40.11 5.30
C TYR A 805 28.95 40.52 6.01
N LYS A 806 29.94 39.62 6.14
CA LYS A 806 31.27 39.96 6.68
C LYS A 806 31.96 41.04 5.87
N LYS A 807 31.88 40.96 4.53
CA LYS A 807 32.43 41.99 3.63
C LYS A 807 31.69 43.32 3.81
N ALA A 808 30.35 43.29 3.91
CA ALA A 808 29.56 44.48 4.19
C ALA A 808 29.95 45.12 5.52
N LEU A 809 30.00 44.33 6.60
CA LEU A 809 30.35 44.78 7.95
C LEU A 809 31.72 45.47 8.02
N ALA A 810 32.72 44.91 7.31
CA ALA A 810 34.07 45.46 7.25
C ALA A 810 34.15 46.82 6.54
N LEU A 811 33.25 47.06 5.58
CA LEU A 811 33.23 48.27 4.75
C LEU A 811 32.24 49.34 5.23
N SER A 812 31.30 49.00 6.13
CA SER A 812 30.29 49.94 6.63
C SER A 812 30.89 51.03 7.54
N PRO A 813 30.45 52.30 7.40
CA PRO A 813 31.04 53.43 8.10
C PRO A 813 30.48 53.67 9.52
N ASP A 814 29.18 53.44 9.75
CA ASP A 814 28.50 53.81 11.00
C ASP A 814 28.08 52.61 11.87
N LYS A 815 27.77 52.88 13.14
CA LYS A 815 27.48 51.88 14.17
C LYS A 815 26.07 51.28 14.04
N GLU A 816 25.09 52.03 13.56
CA GLU A 816 23.71 51.56 13.36
C GLU A 816 23.66 50.53 12.23
N HIS A 817 24.28 50.85 11.09
CA HIS A 817 24.33 49.95 9.95
C HIS A 817 25.07 48.65 10.28
N LYS A 818 26.17 48.73 11.04
CA LYS A 818 26.89 47.54 11.54
C LYS A 818 26.02 46.68 12.45
N ALA A 819 25.21 47.28 13.32
CA ALA A 819 24.28 46.53 14.17
C ALA A 819 23.26 45.77 13.32
N ARG A 820 22.69 46.40 12.28
CA ARG A 820 21.75 45.71 11.37
C ARG A 820 22.41 44.53 10.64
N ILE A 821 23.61 44.72 10.09
CA ILE A 821 24.35 43.64 9.41
C ILE A 821 24.65 42.49 10.39
N LEU A 822 25.05 42.78 11.62
CA LEU A 822 25.28 41.74 12.63
C LEU A 822 24.03 40.95 12.98
N PHE A 823 22.85 41.59 12.99
CA PHE A 823 21.59 40.88 13.19
C PHE A 823 21.29 39.93 12.03
N GLN A 824 21.48 40.38 10.78
CA GLN A 824 21.32 39.54 9.59
C GLN A 824 22.29 38.35 9.58
N MET A 825 23.53 38.57 10.02
CA MET A 825 24.51 37.51 10.22
C MET A 825 24.07 36.50 11.29
N ALA A 826 23.48 36.98 12.37
CA ALA A 826 22.96 36.12 13.43
C ALA A 826 21.77 35.27 12.97
N SER A 827 20.88 35.83 12.14
CA SER A 827 19.77 35.09 11.55
C SER A 827 20.28 33.96 10.64
N ALA A 828 21.31 34.22 9.82
CA ALA A 828 21.96 33.18 9.02
C ALA A 828 22.69 32.13 9.90
N GLU A 829 23.33 32.56 11.00
CA GLU A 829 23.97 31.65 11.98
C GLU A 829 22.94 30.75 12.67
N GLN A 830 21.73 31.24 12.92
CA GLN A 830 20.61 30.45 13.44
C GLN A 830 20.20 29.33 12.47
N GLY A 831 20.23 29.58 11.17
CA GLY A 831 20.05 28.52 10.15
C GLY A 831 21.06 27.39 10.28
N LYS A 832 22.34 27.72 10.57
CA LYS A 832 23.38 26.70 10.84
C LYS A 832 23.08 25.89 12.10
N TYR A 833 22.47 26.49 13.11
CA TYR A 833 22.03 25.76 14.31
C TYR A 833 20.92 24.75 13.98
N TYR A 834 19.90 25.14 13.22
CA TYR A 834 18.81 24.21 12.85
C TYR A 834 19.31 23.05 11.99
N GLN A 835 20.29 23.30 11.11
CA GLN A 835 20.98 22.22 10.40
C GLN A 835 21.74 21.29 11.34
N TYR A 836 22.41 21.83 12.37
CA TYR A 836 23.07 21.03 13.39
C TYR A 836 22.06 20.20 14.19
N GLU A 837 20.97 20.80 14.65
CA GLU A 837 19.92 20.14 15.42
C GLU A 837 19.29 18.98 14.65
N ALA A 838 18.95 19.20 13.37
CA ALA A 838 18.43 18.16 12.49
C ALA A 838 19.40 16.99 12.27
N LYS A 839 20.71 17.23 12.29
CA LYS A 839 21.75 16.19 12.16
C LYS A 839 22.01 15.40 13.44
N ASN A 840 21.47 15.83 14.58
CA ASN A 840 21.82 15.26 15.88
C ASN A 840 20.61 14.78 16.68
N PRO A 841 19.58 14.13 16.10
CA PRO A 841 18.33 13.82 16.79
C PRO A 841 18.55 12.99 18.07
N SER A 842 17.59 13.09 19.01
CA SER A 842 17.60 12.25 20.21
C SER A 842 17.62 10.77 19.81
N LYS A 843 18.52 10.00 20.41
CA LYS A 843 18.61 8.54 20.23
C LYS A 843 17.75 7.76 21.23
N THR A 844 16.93 8.46 22.00
CA THR A 844 16.12 7.84 23.06
C THR A 844 14.81 7.35 22.48
N ASP A 845 14.58 6.04 22.56
CA ASP A 845 13.33 5.41 22.17
C ASP A 845 12.17 5.91 23.04
N TYR A 846 11.01 6.17 22.46
CA TYR A 846 9.81 6.64 23.17
C TYR A 846 9.33 5.64 24.23
N SER A 847 9.59 4.34 24.04
CA SER A 847 9.29 3.27 24.99
C SER A 847 10.23 3.22 26.21
N ASP A 848 11.30 4.02 26.24
CA ASP A 848 12.24 4.07 27.37
C ASP A 848 11.53 4.61 28.63
N PRO A 849 11.53 3.88 29.76
CA PRO A 849 10.87 4.33 30.99
C PRO A 849 11.39 5.68 31.56
N LYS A 850 12.56 6.14 31.10
CA LYS A 850 13.17 7.43 31.45
C LYS A 850 13.20 8.42 30.27
N TRP A 851 12.36 8.21 29.26
CA TRP A 851 12.34 9.04 28.05
C TRP A 851 12.29 10.55 28.37
N SER A 852 11.43 10.97 29.31
CA SER A 852 11.32 12.39 29.69
C SER A 852 12.63 12.97 30.23
N GLU A 853 13.28 12.30 31.19
CA GLU A 853 14.54 12.76 31.80
C GLU A 853 15.67 12.86 30.76
N LYS A 854 15.77 11.84 29.90
CA LYS A 854 16.78 11.79 28.83
C LYS A 854 16.53 12.86 27.75
N ASN A 855 15.27 13.07 27.39
CA ASN A 855 14.88 14.09 26.43
C ASN A 855 15.16 15.50 26.99
N ASP A 856 14.85 15.76 28.27
CA ASP A 856 15.17 17.04 28.92
C ASP A 856 16.68 17.31 28.96
N ALA A 857 17.49 16.30 29.31
CA ALA A 857 18.94 16.41 29.30
C ALA A 857 19.51 16.67 27.88
N TYR A 858 18.94 16.01 26.88
CA TYR A 858 19.29 16.24 25.47
C TYR A 858 18.93 17.67 25.02
N GLN A 859 17.76 18.19 25.40
CA GLN A 859 17.39 19.59 25.11
C GLN A 859 18.34 20.58 25.78
N GLN A 860 18.72 20.35 27.05
CA GLN A 860 19.72 21.19 27.72
C GLN A 860 21.08 21.18 27.00
N GLN A 861 21.50 20.03 26.47
CA GLN A 861 22.71 19.93 25.67
C GLN A 861 22.61 20.74 24.37
N LEU A 862 21.48 20.67 23.66
CA LEU A 862 21.23 21.48 22.47
C LEU A 862 21.30 22.98 22.77
N ASP A 863 20.65 23.43 23.85
CA ASP A 863 20.68 24.82 24.29
C ASP A 863 22.10 25.31 24.62
N GLN A 864 22.93 24.48 25.28
CA GLN A 864 24.33 24.82 25.54
C GLN A 864 25.12 24.98 24.24
N ILE A 865 24.94 24.07 23.28
CA ILE A 865 25.62 24.10 21.99
C ILE A 865 25.19 25.33 21.18
N LYS A 866 23.88 25.62 21.15
CA LYS A 866 23.31 26.82 20.54
C LYS A 866 23.99 28.08 21.05
N ASN A 867 24.09 28.21 22.37
CA ASN A 867 24.71 29.36 23.03
C ASN A 867 26.21 29.48 22.76
N GLN A 868 26.94 28.36 22.80
CA GLN A 868 28.40 28.35 22.67
C GLN A 868 28.88 28.52 21.23
N LYS A 869 28.15 27.99 20.25
CA LYS A 869 28.62 27.87 18.85
C LYS A 869 27.80 28.66 17.83
N TYR A 870 26.56 29.03 18.13
CA TYR A 870 25.61 29.58 17.14
C TYR A 870 24.92 30.87 17.61
N ARG A 871 25.56 31.62 18.51
CA ARG A 871 25.12 32.96 18.95
C ARG A 871 26.26 33.98 18.92
N THR A 872 27.24 33.78 18.06
CA THR A 872 28.44 34.62 17.96
C THR A 872 28.05 36.08 17.66
N TYR A 873 27.19 36.28 16.67
CA TYR A 873 26.84 37.63 16.24
C TYR A 873 25.83 38.30 17.17
N PHE A 874 24.97 37.53 17.83
CA PHE A 874 24.16 38.04 18.95
C PHE A 874 25.03 38.49 20.13
N ALA A 875 26.08 37.75 20.48
CA ALA A 875 27.01 38.15 21.53
C ALA A 875 27.77 39.45 21.16
N MET A 876 28.13 39.63 19.88
CA MET A 876 28.71 40.89 19.39
C MET A 876 27.71 42.05 19.51
N LEU A 877 26.45 41.85 19.13
CA LEU A 877 25.39 42.85 19.30
C LEU A 877 25.23 43.25 20.77
N LYS A 878 25.15 42.28 21.68
CA LYS A 878 24.99 42.51 23.12
C LYS A 878 26.16 43.31 23.71
N SER A 879 27.39 42.95 23.32
CA SER A 879 28.61 43.52 23.90
C SER A 879 29.05 44.86 23.30
N GLN A 880 28.75 45.13 22.02
CA GLN A 880 29.32 46.27 21.30
C GLN A 880 28.28 47.26 20.73
N TYR A 881 27.01 46.86 20.61
CA TYR A 881 25.99 47.61 19.86
C TYR A 881 24.66 47.80 20.63
N THR A 882 24.63 47.53 21.93
CA THR A 882 23.42 47.65 22.79
C THR A 882 22.82 49.06 22.83
N ASP A 883 23.63 50.09 22.59
CA ASP A 883 23.26 51.50 22.58
C ASP A 883 22.58 51.95 21.28
N THR A 884 22.69 51.16 20.20
CA THR A 884 22.11 51.48 18.89
C THR A 884 20.58 51.41 18.91
N GLU A 885 19.92 52.28 18.14
CA GLU A 885 18.46 52.23 17.97
C GLU A 885 18.03 50.94 17.29
N THR A 886 18.86 50.41 16.39
CA THR A 886 18.66 49.09 15.78
C THR A 886 18.54 47.99 16.83
N ALA A 887 19.49 47.91 17.78
CA ALA A 887 19.44 46.89 18.84
C ALA A 887 18.24 47.07 19.78
N LYS A 888 17.88 48.31 20.13
CA LYS A 888 16.71 48.60 20.98
C LYS A 888 15.41 48.20 20.29
N SER A 889 15.26 48.52 19.01
CA SER A 889 14.09 48.13 18.21
C SER A 889 13.94 46.61 18.14
N LEU A 890 15.03 45.90 17.84
CA LEU A 890 15.05 44.44 17.77
C LEU A 890 14.68 43.76 19.10
N MET A 891 15.06 44.34 20.24
CA MET A 891 14.64 43.82 21.56
C MET A 891 13.12 43.92 21.78
N GLY A 892 12.45 44.87 21.13
CA GLY A 892 11.00 45.03 21.18
C GLY A 892 10.24 44.17 20.16
N SER A 893 10.81 43.94 18.97
CA SER A 893 10.16 43.22 17.87
C SER A 893 10.52 41.73 17.77
N CYS A 894 11.66 41.29 18.31
CA CYS A 894 12.11 39.90 18.27
C CYS A 894 12.23 39.32 19.69
N SER A 895 11.26 38.52 20.12
CA SER A 895 11.25 37.89 21.44
C SER A 895 12.48 37.01 21.69
N TYR A 896 12.94 36.30 20.65
CA TYR A 896 14.13 35.43 20.70
C TYR A 896 15.40 36.24 21.00
N PHE A 897 15.60 37.38 20.32
CA PHE A 897 16.72 38.27 20.59
C PHE A 897 16.56 38.99 21.94
N GLY A 898 15.36 39.49 22.25
CA GLY A 898 15.06 40.14 23.52
C GLY A 898 15.31 39.25 24.74
N TYR A 899 15.05 37.95 24.63
CA TYR A 899 15.38 36.98 25.68
C TYR A 899 16.90 36.81 25.85
N PHE A 900 17.66 36.72 24.75
CA PHE A 900 19.13 36.61 24.80
C PHE A 900 19.81 37.85 25.39
N MET A 901 19.21 39.04 25.21
CA MET A 901 19.76 40.30 25.68
C MET A 901 19.57 40.52 27.19
N LYS A 902 18.59 39.85 27.81
CA LYS A 902 18.45 39.78 29.28
C LYS A 902 19.56 38.93 29.89
#